data_AF-F4LN69-F1
#
_entry.id   AF-F4LN69-F1
#
_cell.length_a   1.000
_cell.length_b   1.000
_cell.length_c   1.000
_cell.angle_alpha   90.00
_cell.angle_beta   90.00
_cell.angle_gamma   90.00
#
_symmetry.space_group_name_H-M   'P 1'
#
loop_
_entity.id
_entity.type
_entity.pdbx_description
1 polymer ?
#
loop_
_entity_poly.entity_id
_entity_poly.type
_entity_poly.pdbx_seq_one_letter_code
_entity_poly.pdbx_strand_id
1 'polypeptide(L)'
;MKKMLYALIIFPLFLTSCAELFQGKVAMSGLSNGTLSGLLSDKEKITELSAPAQVFVSQSKSPSTIDITWQSVTGAVSYRLERAVVSPAPDGSYAQPDESLFNVLEQAVYGTSYTDTILRNVSASAEEYANRYYYRISAENTREKYEPSPFTEPEYGTLFAPPSNVRADLGESTDKVTVYWNKTAGAASYDVYRATNSSGAGAVRIANVTGDRNQYINKIDSSEQGTEFYYLIYANNSHGIQSAHSSIALGYALVAGAPGQPKNVTVTNGRGTSTDSIAVSWDTVAGIGVTYSVYRTSSVDTSFTLLKSGATATTYTDSKSLKPGIYYYYQIQAATTDAETQKVLKSKFSASGASDAVPAEGFVLSPPDTLSAIKEVKNNNEINILKWTPAIGSAAEQGSYTYEIYGDSSAEGTFSNLLESAAANTLTVEDGYLSVTLSQNSSYYKIKTKNGSVTSTFSSITAPAPFAAENITATQRQNLDGAYMTANSSGVYPVKITWNKPSNDTPAGYHVYRSTKETSGYRKITDSPITDTFFIDADETSKAGKQYYYRVLSLNALGQGTNYTDTAIGYGALTYEQYMREYNKTVKASQKKLTLMHKSSDMDKLGSESVYGLLGGSLSYNAKVAGLGARITMHYENYADFYTDNDAAKGIYFTLTGDTNTSASMDASGSMDGTVVCSGMYPGKVYYDKIQIKGGAAGGGSYGIEPDGFARQEVSWLIGEE
;
A
#
# COMPACT_ATOMS: atom_id res chain seq x y z
N MET A 1 -11.75 11.57 -68.27
CA MET A 1 -10.56 12.41 -68.50
C MET A 1 -10.95 13.87 -68.43
N LYS A 2 -10.28 14.58 -67.52
CA LYS A 2 -10.01 16.03 -67.39
C LYS A 2 -10.91 17.03 -68.13
N LYS A 3 -11.61 17.87 -67.37
CA LYS A 3 -11.90 19.26 -67.76
C LYS A 3 -10.97 20.19 -66.99
N MET A 4 -10.42 21.15 -67.72
CA MET A 4 -9.46 22.16 -67.29
C MET A 4 -10.11 23.54 -67.53
N LEU A 5 -9.88 24.43 -66.57
CA LEU A 5 -9.75 25.89 -66.66
C LEU A 5 -10.98 26.84 -66.65
N TYR A 6 -11.08 27.55 -65.50
CA TYR A 6 -11.31 28.98 -65.23
C TYR A 6 -12.63 29.68 -65.60
N ALA A 7 -13.34 30.19 -64.58
CA ALA A 7 -13.71 31.61 -64.44
C ALA A 7 -14.20 31.95 -63.01
N LEU A 8 -13.49 32.93 -62.41
CA LEU A 8 -13.82 33.93 -61.39
C LEU A 8 -15.23 33.92 -60.75
N ILE A 9 -15.33 33.71 -59.43
CA ILE A 9 -16.40 34.28 -58.58
C ILE A 9 -15.81 34.74 -57.23
N ILE A 10 -16.22 35.96 -56.88
CA ILE A 10 -15.93 36.80 -55.70
C ILE A 10 -16.23 36.07 -54.39
N PHE A 11 -15.36 36.19 -53.38
CA PHE A 11 -15.69 35.87 -51.98
C PHE A 11 -15.16 36.98 -51.05
N PRO A 12 -15.98 37.49 -50.10
CA PRO A 12 -15.65 38.65 -49.30
C PRO A 12 -14.62 38.32 -48.22
N LEU A 13 -13.69 39.26 -47.98
CA LEU A 13 -12.86 39.30 -46.79
C LEU A 13 -13.77 39.45 -45.56
N PHE A 14 -13.91 38.38 -44.78
CA PHE A 14 -14.28 38.50 -43.38
C PHE A 14 -12.99 38.58 -42.55
N LEU A 15 -12.78 39.76 -41.95
CA LEU A 15 -11.85 39.95 -40.84
C LEU A 15 -12.38 39.15 -39.64
N THR A 16 -11.89 37.93 -39.46
CA THR A 16 -12.10 37.20 -38.20
C THR A 16 -11.15 37.75 -37.16
N SER A 17 -11.74 38.35 -36.12
CA SER A 17 -11.04 38.87 -34.96
C SER A 17 -10.20 37.77 -34.29
N CYS A 18 -9.08 38.15 -33.65
CA CYS A 18 -8.18 37.27 -32.91
C CYS A 18 -8.83 36.44 -31.77
N ALA A 19 -10.14 36.59 -31.53
CA ALA A 19 -10.90 35.88 -30.52
C ALA A 19 -11.15 34.38 -30.84
N GLU A 20 -11.21 33.98 -32.12
CA GLU A 20 -11.49 32.57 -32.48
C GLU A 20 -10.26 31.64 -32.35
N LEU A 21 -9.04 32.19 -32.26
CA LEU A 21 -7.83 31.38 -32.05
C LEU A 21 -7.63 30.91 -30.61
N PHE A 22 -8.42 31.41 -29.64
CA PHE A 22 -8.24 31.12 -28.21
C PHE A 22 -9.38 30.34 -27.54
N GLN A 23 -10.48 30.01 -28.23
CA GLN A 23 -11.65 29.38 -27.59
C GLN A 23 -11.50 27.88 -27.24
N GLY A 24 -10.30 27.30 -27.35
CA GLY A 24 -10.09 25.87 -27.06
C GLY A 24 -9.37 25.52 -25.75
N LYS A 25 -8.87 26.47 -24.94
CA LYS A 25 -7.92 26.14 -23.85
C LYS A 25 -8.10 26.83 -22.49
N VAL A 26 -9.24 27.47 -22.21
CA VAL A 26 -9.52 27.96 -20.85
C VAL A 26 -10.99 27.73 -20.51
N ALA A 27 -11.25 26.93 -19.47
CA ALA A 27 -12.59 26.79 -18.92
C ALA A 27 -12.99 28.11 -18.23
N MET A 28 -13.93 28.86 -18.84
CA MET A 28 -14.53 30.03 -18.21
C MET A 28 -15.78 29.62 -17.44
N SER A 29 -15.59 29.16 -16.20
CA SER A 29 -16.66 29.14 -15.20
C SER A 29 -16.07 29.60 -13.86
N GLY A 30 -16.39 30.83 -13.46
CA GLY A 30 -16.02 31.35 -12.14
C GLY A 30 -15.45 32.78 -12.07
N LEU A 31 -15.60 33.62 -13.10
CA LEU A 31 -15.14 35.02 -13.00
C LEU A 31 -16.23 35.89 -12.39
N SER A 32 -16.17 36.06 -11.06
CA SER A 32 -16.59 37.33 -10.46
C SER A 32 -15.65 38.44 -10.97
N ASN A 33 -16.18 39.65 -11.15
CA ASN A 33 -15.48 40.83 -11.68
C ASN A 33 -14.00 40.93 -11.22
N GLY A 34 -13.08 40.46 -12.04
CA GLY A 34 -11.64 40.57 -11.79
C GLY A 34 -11.17 41.99 -12.09
N THR A 35 -10.55 42.64 -11.11
CA THR A 35 -9.87 43.93 -11.32
C THR A 35 -8.54 43.70 -12.06
N LEU A 36 -8.01 44.74 -12.73
CA LEU A 36 -6.65 44.70 -13.31
C LEU A 36 -5.59 44.33 -12.26
N SER A 37 -5.88 44.60 -10.98
CA SER A 37 -5.08 44.21 -9.82
C SER A 37 -5.02 42.69 -9.60
N GLY A 38 -6.02 41.92 -10.04
CA GLY A 38 -5.99 40.44 -10.02
C GLY A 38 -5.27 39.83 -11.24
N LEU A 39 -5.04 40.62 -12.29
CA LEU A 39 -4.20 40.25 -13.45
C LEU A 39 -2.70 40.54 -13.18
N LEU A 40 -2.44 41.48 -12.26
CA LEU A 40 -1.12 41.94 -11.83
C LEU A 40 -0.74 41.43 -10.43
N SER A 41 -1.62 40.68 -9.75
CA SER A 41 -1.26 39.97 -8.54
C SER A 41 -0.41 38.77 -8.92
N ASP A 42 0.78 38.66 -8.33
CA ASP A 42 1.63 37.48 -8.48
C ASP A 42 0.79 36.24 -8.20
N LYS A 43 0.74 35.34 -9.19
CA LYS A 43 0.11 34.03 -9.01
C LYS A 43 0.81 33.38 -7.82
N GLU A 44 0.03 33.04 -6.79
CA GLU A 44 0.57 32.40 -5.59
C GLU A 44 1.43 31.20 -6.00
N LYS A 45 2.72 31.26 -5.66
CA LYS A 45 3.69 30.28 -6.15
C LYS A 45 3.48 28.98 -5.37
N ILE A 46 2.85 28.00 -6.01
CA ILE A 46 2.72 26.65 -5.46
C ILE A 46 4.12 26.04 -5.35
N THR A 47 4.52 25.73 -4.13
CA THR A 47 5.82 25.11 -3.84
C THR A 47 5.70 23.64 -3.46
N GLU A 48 4.55 23.25 -2.89
CA GLU A 48 4.18 21.90 -2.45
C GLU A 48 2.70 21.63 -2.75
N LEU A 49 2.35 20.36 -2.96
CA LEU A 49 0.98 19.93 -3.25
C LEU A 49 0.27 19.46 -1.98
N SER A 50 -1.00 19.81 -1.83
CA SER A 50 -1.85 19.25 -0.77
C SER A 50 -2.21 17.79 -1.07
N ALA A 51 -2.41 16.98 -0.02
CA ALA A 51 -2.88 15.62 -0.20
C ALA A 51 -4.27 15.59 -0.84
N PRO A 52 -4.58 14.62 -1.72
CA PRO A 52 -5.93 14.44 -2.25
C PRO A 52 -6.97 14.32 -1.12
N ALA A 53 -8.13 14.95 -1.31
CA ALA A 53 -9.26 14.85 -0.40
C ALA A 53 -10.39 14.00 -1.01
N GLN A 54 -11.38 13.64 -0.19
CA GLN A 54 -12.58 12.90 -0.62
C GLN A 54 -12.24 11.61 -1.39
N VAL A 55 -11.32 10.82 -0.82
CA VAL A 55 -10.99 9.51 -1.38
C VAL A 55 -12.16 8.57 -1.14
N PHE A 56 -12.62 7.92 -2.21
CA PHE A 56 -13.61 6.86 -2.16
C PHE A 56 -13.05 5.62 -2.83
N VAL A 57 -13.19 4.48 -2.16
CA VAL A 57 -12.85 3.16 -2.68
C VAL A 57 -14.12 2.29 -2.67
N SER A 58 -14.43 1.68 -3.82
CA SER A 58 -15.69 0.97 -3.98
C SER A 58 -15.81 -0.27 -3.08
N GLN A 59 -16.99 -0.46 -2.49
CA GLN A 59 -17.35 -1.66 -1.71
C GLN A 59 -18.35 -2.50 -2.48
N SER A 60 -18.04 -3.79 -2.69
CA SER A 60 -18.94 -4.78 -3.29
C SER A 60 -19.63 -4.31 -4.59
N LYS A 61 -18.93 -3.48 -5.38
CA LYS A 61 -19.48 -2.86 -6.61
C LYS A 61 -19.33 -3.76 -7.82
N SER A 62 -18.19 -4.42 -7.95
CA SER A 62 -17.80 -5.25 -9.10
C SER A 62 -17.16 -6.55 -8.62
N PRO A 63 -17.39 -7.68 -9.31
CA PRO A 63 -16.79 -8.96 -8.94
C PRO A 63 -15.29 -9.04 -9.26
N SER A 64 -14.77 -8.14 -10.11
CA SER A 64 -13.38 -8.20 -10.58
C SER A 64 -12.56 -6.95 -10.37
N THR A 65 -13.21 -5.81 -10.15
CA THR A 65 -12.54 -4.51 -10.12
C THR A 65 -12.87 -3.73 -8.87
N ILE A 66 -11.97 -2.84 -8.49
CA ILE A 66 -12.17 -1.84 -7.44
C ILE A 66 -12.00 -0.47 -8.08
N ASP A 67 -13.01 0.38 -7.93
CA ASP A 67 -12.96 1.77 -8.39
C ASP A 67 -12.50 2.68 -7.25
N ILE A 68 -11.52 3.52 -7.56
CA ILE A 68 -10.95 4.51 -6.66
C ILE A 68 -11.19 5.90 -7.27
N THR A 69 -11.70 6.84 -6.49
CA THR A 69 -11.89 8.24 -6.92
C THR A 69 -11.47 9.21 -5.84
N TRP A 70 -11.01 10.40 -6.21
CA TRP A 70 -10.61 11.46 -5.29
C TRP A 70 -10.92 12.84 -5.85
N GLN A 71 -10.79 13.88 -5.03
CA GLN A 71 -10.91 15.27 -5.48
C GLN A 71 -9.60 15.75 -6.13
N SER A 72 -9.70 16.54 -7.20
CA SER A 72 -8.53 17.13 -7.85
C SER A 72 -7.76 18.06 -6.93
N VAL A 73 -6.43 17.97 -6.95
CA VAL A 73 -5.52 18.87 -6.22
C VAL A 73 -5.06 20.00 -7.14
N THR A 74 -5.20 21.24 -6.67
CA THR A 74 -4.71 22.43 -7.40
C THR A 74 -3.21 22.34 -7.64
N GLY A 75 -2.79 22.47 -8.90
CA GLY A 75 -1.38 22.41 -9.28
C GLY A 75 -0.84 21.01 -9.52
N ALA A 76 -1.60 19.93 -9.25
CA ALA A 76 -1.20 18.58 -9.62
C ALA A 76 -1.45 18.30 -11.11
N VAL A 77 -0.59 17.50 -11.74
CA VAL A 77 -0.77 17.02 -13.13
C VAL A 77 -0.90 15.50 -13.21
N SER A 78 -0.52 14.78 -12.16
CA SER A 78 -0.70 13.34 -12.02
C SER A 78 -0.88 12.95 -10.55
N TYR A 79 -1.26 11.70 -10.32
CA TYR A 79 -1.35 11.09 -9.00
C TYR A 79 -0.63 9.75 -8.99
N ARG A 80 0.14 9.49 -7.95
CA ARG A 80 0.72 8.18 -7.67
C ARG A 80 -0.22 7.39 -6.78
N LEU A 81 -0.48 6.15 -7.16
CA LEU A 81 -1.38 5.24 -6.45
C LEU A 81 -0.60 4.04 -5.93
N GLU A 82 -0.76 3.74 -4.65
CA GLU A 82 -0.18 2.56 -4.01
C GLU A 82 -1.26 1.68 -3.39
N ARG A 83 -0.98 0.38 -3.35
CA ARG A 83 -1.91 -0.65 -2.84
C ARG A 83 -1.23 -1.58 -1.85
N ALA A 84 -1.94 -1.92 -0.79
CA ALA A 84 -1.65 -3.05 0.10
C ALA A 84 -2.82 -4.05 0.08
N VAL A 85 -2.54 -5.34 0.26
CA VAL A 85 -3.54 -6.42 0.31
C VAL A 85 -3.47 -7.07 1.68
N VAL A 86 -4.60 -7.19 2.36
CA VAL A 86 -4.70 -7.77 3.70
C VAL A 86 -5.76 -8.87 3.70
N SER A 87 -5.33 -10.09 4.03
CA SER A 87 -6.21 -11.23 4.29
C SER A 87 -6.74 -11.20 5.73
N PRO A 88 -7.92 -11.77 6.01
CA PRO A 88 -8.46 -11.81 7.36
C PRO A 88 -7.58 -12.68 8.27
N ALA A 89 -7.43 -12.25 9.51
CA ALA A 89 -6.87 -13.07 10.57
C ALA A 89 -7.82 -14.25 10.90
N PRO A 90 -7.36 -15.28 11.63
CA PRO A 90 -8.18 -16.45 11.98
C PRO A 90 -9.48 -16.12 12.72
N ASP A 91 -9.52 -14.99 13.44
CA ASP A 91 -10.70 -14.47 14.14
C ASP A 91 -11.64 -13.65 13.24
N GLY A 92 -11.30 -13.47 11.96
CA GLY A 92 -12.03 -12.68 10.97
C GLY A 92 -11.71 -11.19 10.98
N SER A 93 -10.79 -10.73 11.83
CA SER A 93 -10.35 -9.33 11.87
C SER A 93 -9.38 -9.00 10.73
N TYR A 94 -9.17 -7.71 10.45
CA TYR A 94 -8.20 -7.23 9.46
C TYR A 94 -7.27 -6.24 10.13
N ALA A 95 -5.96 -6.52 10.08
CA ALA A 95 -4.95 -5.56 10.51
C ALA A 95 -4.91 -4.36 9.57
N GLN A 96 -4.53 -3.20 10.10
CA GLN A 96 -4.17 -2.05 9.27
C GLN A 96 -2.81 -2.33 8.61
N PRO A 97 -2.66 -2.10 7.29
CA PRO A 97 -1.41 -2.37 6.62
C PRO A 97 -0.33 -1.37 7.05
N ASP A 98 0.85 -1.88 7.38
CA ASP A 98 2.05 -1.06 7.53
C ASP A 98 2.53 -0.53 6.16
N GLU A 99 3.30 0.56 6.18
CA GLU A 99 3.82 1.20 4.97
C GLU A 99 4.66 0.26 4.09
N SER A 100 5.34 -0.72 4.69
CA SER A 100 6.12 -1.74 3.97
C SER A 100 5.27 -2.64 3.07
N LEU A 101 3.97 -2.76 3.33
CA LEU A 101 3.04 -3.56 2.54
C LEU A 101 2.53 -2.83 1.30
N PHE A 102 2.70 -1.50 1.23
CA PHE A 102 2.26 -0.71 0.09
C PHE A 102 3.25 -0.81 -1.06
N ASN A 103 2.70 -1.21 -2.22
CA ASN A 103 3.43 -1.28 -3.47
C ASN A 103 2.83 -0.30 -4.47
N VAL A 104 3.67 0.24 -5.34
CA VAL A 104 3.22 1.13 -6.41
C VAL A 104 2.33 0.33 -7.35
N LEU A 105 1.07 0.77 -7.44
CA LEU A 105 0.09 0.22 -8.36
C LEU A 105 0.17 0.95 -9.70
N GLU A 106 0.21 2.29 -9.65
CA GLU A 106 0.35 3.14 -10.82
C GLU A 106 1.19 4.37 -10.48
N GLN A 107 2.17 4.68 -11.32
CA GLN A 107 3.10 5.79 -11.06
C GLN A 107 2.47 7.13 -11.41
N ALA A 108 1.66 7.19 -12.48
CA ALA A 108 1.07 8.43 -12.95
C ALA A 108 -0.37 8.23 -13.48
N VAL A 109 -1.35 8.54 -12.63
CA VAL A 109 -2.76 8.66 -13.00
C VAL A 109 -3.04 10.13 -13.35
N TYR A 110 -3.46 10.40 -14.59
CA TYR A 110 -3.73 11.79 -15.05
C TYR A 110 -5.16 12.28 -14.75
N GLY A 111 -6.04 11.37 -14.33
CA GLY A 111 -7.40 11.69 -13.89
C GLY A 111 -7.54 11.67 -12.37
N THR A 112 -8.77 11.84 -11.89
CA THR A 112 -9.12 11.73 -10.47
C THR A 112 -9.87 10.44 -10.14
N SER A 113 -9.66 9.43 -10.98
CA SER A 113 -10.25 8.10 -10.85
C SER A 113 -9.32 7.05 -11.40
N TYR A 114 -9.32 5.87 -10.79
CA TYR A 114 -8.60 4.69 -11.25
C TYR A 114 -9.44 3.44 -11.01
N THR A 115 -9.36 2.47 -11.92
CA THR A 115 -10.02 1.17 -11.76
C THR A 115 -8.95 0.09 -11.67
N ASP A 116 -8.79 -0.48 -10.48
CA ASP A 116 -7.89 -1.60 -10.23
C ASP A 116 -8.57 -2.91 -10.63
N THR A 117 -7.94 -3.68 -11.50
CA THR A 117 -8.44 -5.00 -11.90
C THR A 117 -7.78 -6.08 -11.05
N ILE A 118 -8.54 -6.63 -10.12
CA ILE A 118 -8.09 -7.67 -9.20
C ILE A 118 -8.19 -9.04 -9.86
N LEU A 119 -9.37 -9.36 -10.41
CA LEU A 119 -9.63 -10.65 -11.05
C LEU A 119 -9.80 -10.47 -12.55
N ARG A 120 -8.93 -11.10 -13.35
CA ARG A 120 -9.11 -11.17 -14.81
C ARG A 120 -10.12 -12.25 -15.21
N ASN A 121 -10.18 -13.33 -14.43
CA ASN A 121 -11.10 -14.44 -14.64
C ASN A 121 -11.93 -14.60 -13.38
N VAL A 122 -13.21 -14.24 -13.46
CA VAL A 122 -14.13 -14.32 -12.32
C VAL A 122 -14.53 -15.77 -12.10
N SER A 123 -14.37 -16.28 -10.88
CA SER A 123 -14.76 -17.63 -10.46
C SER A 123 -15.44 -17.57 -9.10
N ALA A 124 -16.23 -18.58 -8.73
CA ALA A 124 -16.82 -18.72 -7.39
C ALA A 124 -15.77 -18.94 -6.28
N SER A 125 -14.62 -19.51 -6.64
CA SER A 125 -13.60 -20.02 -5.72
C SER A 125 -12.39 -19.09 -5.56
N ALA A 126 -12.49 -17.83 -6.00
CA ALA A 126 -11.38 -16.88 -5.93
C ALA A 126 -11.16 -16.44 -4.48
N GLU A 127 -9.94 -16.65 -3.95
CA GLU A 127 -9.57 -16.29 -2.58
C GLU A 127 -9.54 -14.76 -2.38
N GLU A 128 -9.40 -14.01 -3.47
CA GLU A 128 -9.43 -12.55 -3.54
C GLU A 128 -10.69 -11.92 -2.96
N TYR A 129 -11.83 -12.63 -2.96
CA TYR A 129 -13.06 -12.13 -2.34
C TYR A 129 -12.98 -12.01 -0.81
N ALA A 130 -12.05 -12.74 -0.19
CA ALA A 130 -11.84 -12.66 1.26
C ALA A 130 -10.91 -11.49 1.64
N ASN A 131 -10.19 -10.88 0.70
CA ASN A 131 -9.20 -9.87 1.01
C ASN A 131 -9.78 -8.44 1.07
N ARG A 132 -9.09 -7.57 1.82
CA ARG A 132 -9.25 -6.11 1.73
C ARG A 132 -8.09 -5.51 0.95
N TYR A 133 -8.41 -4.58 0.07
CA TYR A 133 -7.44 -3.88 -0.79
C TYR A 133 -7.36 -2.43 -0.35
N TYR A 134 -6.28 -2.03 0.31
CA TYR A 134 -6.07 -0.67 0.81
C TYR A 134 -5.34 0.18 -0.22
N TYR A 135 -5.83 1.39 -0.46
CA TYR A 135 -5.29 2.33 -1.43
C TYR A 135 -4.89 3.63 -0.75
N ARG A 136 -3.76 4.21 -1.17
CA ARG A 136 -3.33 5.55 -0.78
C ARG A 136 -2.85 6.33 -2.00
N ILE A 137 -3.16 7.62 -2.05
CA ILE A 137 -2.90 8.48 -3.21
C ILE A 137 -2.01 9.66 -2.83
N SER A 138 -1.06 10.01 -3.69
CA SER A 138 -0.23 11.23 -3.58
C SER A 138 -0.33 12.03 -4.87
N ALA A 139 -0.50 13.34 -4.76
CA ALA A 139 -0.57 14.26 -5.89
C ALA A 139 0.84 14.68 -6.33
N GLU A 140 1.08 14.74 -7.64
CA GLU A 140 2.40 14.98 -8.21
C GLU A 140 2.37 16.03 -9.32
N ASN A 141 3.47 16.78 -9.43
CA ASN A 141 3.74 17.59 -10.61
C ASN A 141 5.22 17.56 -10.99
N THR A 142 5.55 16.59 -11.84
CA THR A 142 6.90 16.38 -12.36
C THR A 142 7.30 17.46 -13.38
N ARG A 143 6.35 18.08 -14.07
CA ARG A 143 6.62 19.13 -15.07
C ARG A 143 7.16 20.41 -14.43
N GLU A 144 6.53 20.86 -13.35
CA GLU A 144 6.91 22.06 -12.61
C GLU A 144 7.85 21.73 -11.42
N LYS A 145 8.23 20.45 -11.26
CA LYS A 145 9.06 19.93 -10.17
C LYS A 145 8.56 20.37 -8.78
N TYR A 146 7.27 20.24 -8.54
CA TYR A 146 6.71 20.49 -7.20
C TYR A 146 6.97 19.30 -6.29
N GLU A 147 7.18 19.58 -4.99
CA GLU A 147 7.25 18.51 -4.00
C GLU A 147 5.92 17.75 -4.02
N PRO A 148 5.95 16.41 -4.13
CA PRO A 148 4.75 15.59 -4.04
C PRO A 148 3.99 15.81 -2.72
N SER A 149 2.68 15.65 -2.75
CA SER A 149 1.91 15.68 -1.51
C SER A 149 2.25 14.49 -0.62
N PRO A 150 2.01 14.57 0.71
CA PRO A 150 1.86 13.37 1.53
C PRO A 150 0.82 12.42 0.92
N PHE A 151 0.99 11.12 1.16
CA PHE A 151 -0.06 10.15 0.86
C PHE A 151 -1.30 10.41 1.72
N THR A 152 -2.47 10.11 1.18
CA THR A 152 -3.71 10.04 1.97
C THR A 152 -3.64 8.91 3.00
N GLU A 153 -4.46 9.01 4.04
CA GLU A 153 -4.75 7.85 4.88
C GLU A 153 -5.30 6.70 4.01
N PRO A 154 -4.92 5.44 4.27
CA PRO A 154 -5.37 4.33 3.45
C PRO A 154 -6.87 4.06 3.59
N GLU A 155 -7.55 3.91 2.45
CA GLU A 155 -8.95 3.48 2.39
C GLU A 155 -9.04 2.11 1.71
N TYR A 156 -9.88 1.21 2.21
CA TYR A 156 -9.98 -0.14 1.65
C TYR A 156 -11.17 -0.31 0.71
N GLY A 157 -11.07 -1.27 -0.21
CA GLY A 157 -12.15 -1.75 -1.08
C GLY A 157 -12.38 -3.25 -0.96
N THR A 158 -13.54 -3.68 -1.43
CA THR A 158 -13.94 -5.11 -1.46
C THR A 158 -14.61 -5.45 -2.79
N LEU A 159 -14.37 -6.67 -3.28
CA LEU A 159 -15.02 -7.21 -4.47
C LEU A 159 -16.47 -7.65 -4.17
N PHE A 160 -17.31 -7.70 -5.21
CA PHE A 160 -18.66 -8.24 -5.12
C PHE A 160 -18.63 -9.77 -5.25
N ALA A 161 -18.54 -10.44 -4.10
CA ALA A 161 -18.46 -11.89 -4.03
C ALA A 161 -19.74 -12.59 -4.53
N PRO A 162 -19.65 -13.80 -5.08
CA PRO A 162 -20.82 -14.63 -5.38
C PRO A 162 -21.46 -15.19 -4.11
N PRO A 163 -22.71 -15.68 -4.17
CA PRO A 163 -23.32 -16.43 -3.06
C PRO A 163 -22.46 -17.64 -2.69
N SER A 164 -22.20 -17.81 -1.40
CA SER A 164 -21.43 -18.94 -0.87
C SER A 164 -22.33 -19.98 -0.21
N ASN A 165 -21.78 -21.17 0.05
CA ASN A 165 -22.47 -22.27 0.72
C ASN A 165 -23.81 -22.66 0.06
N VAL A 166 -23.81 -22.74 -1.28
CA VAL A 166 -25.01 -23.10 -2.04
C VAL A 166 -25.26 -24.60 -1.96
N ARG A 167 -26.49 -24.98 -1.59
CA ARG A 167 -26.95 -26.37 -1.46
C ARG A 167 -28.43 -26.49 -1.83
N ALA A 168 -28.87 -27.70 -2.19
CA ALA A 168 -30.28 -27.97 -2.50
C ALA A 168 -30.76 -29.27 -1.84
N ASP A 169 -32.08 -29.44 -1.71
CA ASP A 169 -32.68 -30.66 -1.17
C ASP A 169 -32.31 -31.88 -2.04
N LEU A 170 -31.83 -32.94 -1.41
CA LEU A 170 -31.33 -34.16 -2.05
C LEU A 170 -32.29 -35.34 -1.82
N GLY A 171 -33.55 -35.18 -2.21
CA GLY A 171 -34.61 -36.15 -2.00
C GLY A 171 -35.35 -35.96 -0.67
N GLU A 172 -35.64 -34.73 -0.27
CA GLU A 172 -36.42 -34.42 0.96
C GLU A 172 -37.95 -34.48 0.74
N SER A 173 -38.39 -34.24 -0.49
CA SER A 173 -39.80 -34.23 -0.88
C SER A 173 -39.99 -34.93 -2.22
N THR A 174 -41.24 -35.23 -2.56
CA THR A 174 -41.64 -35.75 -3.88
C THR A 174 -42.08 -34.64 -4.84
N ASP A 175 -42.34 -33.43 -4.37
CA ASP A 175 -43.00 -32.36 -5.14
C ASP A 175 -42.25 -31.01 -5.13
N LYS A 176 -41.08 -30.95 -4.48
CA LYS A 176 -40.29 -29.73 -4.37
C LYS A 176 -38.82 -30.00 -4.08
N VAL A 177 -37.99 -29.04 -4.44
CA VAL A 177 -36.57 -28.93 -4.06
C VAL A 177 -36.32 -27.52 -3.54
N THR A 178 -35.91 -27.40 -2.29
CA THR A 178 -35.48 -26.12 -1.70
C THR A 178 -33.99 -25.91 -1.93
N VAL A 179 -33.61 -24.72 -2.36
CA VAL A 179 -32.22 -24.30 -2.58
C VAL A 179 -31.89 -23.25 -1.52
N TYR A 180 -30.71 -23.35 -0.91
CA TYR A 180 -30.22 -22.48 0.17
C TYR A 180 -28.85 -21.91 -0.17
N TRP A 181 -28.53 -20.73 0.37
CA TRP A 181 -27.24 -20.07 0.22
C TRP A 181 -26.98 -19.09 1.36
N ASN A 182 -25.72 -18.66 1.53
CA ASN A 182 -25.38 -17.55 2.42
C ASN A 182 -25.66 -16.22 1.74
N LYS A 183 -26.10 -15.22 2.52
CA LYS A 183 -26.31 -13.86 2.02
C LYS A 183 -25.00 -13.23 1.59
N THR A 184 -25.03 -12.54 0.46
CA THR A 184 -23.90 -11.81 -0.12
C THR A 184 -23.97 -10.33 0.29
N ALA A 185 -22.86 -9.78 0.78
CA ALA A 185 -22.76 -8.34 1.08
C ALA A 185 -22.98 -7.50 -0.19
N GLY A 186 -23.82 -6.46 -0.10
CA GLY A 186 -24.16 -5.60 -1.23
C GLY A 186 -25.18 -6.16 -2.23
N ALA A 187 -25.70 -7.38 -2.03
CA ALA A 187 -26.71 -7.96 -2.90
C ALA A 187 -28.10 -7.32 -2.70
N ALA A 188 -28.70 -6.87 -3.80
CA ALA A 188 -30.07 -6.36 -3.87
C ALA A 188 -31.08 -7.44 -4.27
N SER A 189 -30.66 -8.43 -5.07
CA SER A 189 -31.45 -9.61 -5.44
C SER A 189 -30.57 -10.81 -5.77
N TYR A 190 -31.18 -11.98 -5.90
CA TYR A 190 -30.54 -13.20 -6.41
C TYR A 190 -31.33 -13.78 -7.57
N ASP A 191 -30.62 -14.17 -8.63
CA ASP A 191 -31.19 -14.98 -9.72
C ASP A 191 -30.85 -16.45 -9.50
N VAL A 192 -31.88 -17.29 -9.49
CA VAL A 192 -31.75 -18.75 -9.32
C VAL A 192 -31.93 -19.41 -10.68
N TYR A 193 -30.92 -20.13 -11.11
CA TYR A 193 -30.87 -20.88 -12.36
C TYR A 193 -30.92 -22.38 -12.11
N ARG A 194 -31.45 -23.13 -13.07
CA ARG A 194 -31.59 -24.60 -13.04
C ARG A 194 -31.12 -25.21 -14.35
N ALA A 195 -30.28 -26.23 -14.27
CA ALA A 195 -29.87 -27.10 -15.37
C ALA A 195 -30.16 -28.58 -15.05
N THR A 196 -30.05 -29.44 -16.05
CA THR A 196 -30.18 -30.91 -15.95
C THR A 196 -28.85 -31.63 -16.19
N ASN A 197 -27.74 -30.89 -16.18
CA ASN A 197 -26.38 -31.40 -16.36
C ASN A 197 -25.43 -30.79 -15.32
N SER A 198 -24.41 -31.55 -14.95
CA SER A 198 -23.48 -31.18 -13.87
C SER A 198 -22.58 -29.99 -14.18
N SER A 199 -22.41 -29.62 -15.45
CA SER A 199 -21.66 -28.41 -15.82
C SER A 199 -22.47 -27.13 -15.68
N GLY A 200 -23.79 -27.22 -15.44
CA GLY A 200 -24.68 -26.07 -15.44
C GLY A 200 -24.88 -25.43 -16.82
N ALA A 201 -24.38 -26.06 -17.89
CA ALA A 201 -24.46 -25.52 -19.24
C ALA A 201 -25.94 -25.44 -19.69
N GLY A 202 -26.34 -24.28 -20.23
CA GLY A 202 -27.71 -24.05 -20.67
C GLY A 202 -28.72 -23.91 -19.52
N ALA A 203 -28.27 -23.60 -18.30
CA ALA A 203 -29.17 -23.36 -17.18
C ALA A 203 -30.18 -22.25 -17.50
N VAL A 204 -31.42 -22.44 -17.05
CA VAL A 204 -32.53 -21.50 -17.26
C VAL A 204 -32.85 -20.80 -15.94
N ARG A 205 -33.10 -19.48 -15.98
CA ARG A 205 -33.52 -18.72 -14.79
C ARG A 205 -34.93 -19.14 -14.40
N ILE A 206 -35.09 -19.64 -13.17
CA ILE A 206 -36.38 -20.09 -12.65
C ILE A 206 -36.95 -19.13 -11.60
N ALA A 207 -36.13 -18.26 -11.02
CA ALA A 207 -36.59 -17.25 -10.06
C ALA A 207 -35.66 -16.04 -9.99
N ASN A 208 -36.23 -14.92 -9.53
CA ASN A 208 -35.51 -13.78 -8.99
C ASN A 208 -36.10 -13.50 -7.60
N VAL A 209 -35.26 -13.41 -6.58
CA VAL A 209 -35.67 -13.19 -5.19
C VAL A 209 -34.93 -11.99 -4.60
N THR A 210 -35.54 -11.33 -3.61
CA THR A 210 -34.96 -10.15 -2.95
C THR A 210 -33.69 -10.49 -2.17
N GLY A 211 -32.77 -9.52 -2.03
CA GLY A 211 -31.44 -9.71 -1.43
C GLY A 211 -31.44 -10.09 0.06
N ASP A 212 -32.58 -9.95 0.74
CA ASP A 212 -32.81 -10.39 2.11
C ASP A 212 -33.16 -11.88 2.22
N ARG A 213 -33.39 -12.58 1.10
CA ARG A 213 -33.62 -14.02 1.04
C ARG A 213 -32.30 -14.80 1.02
N ASN A 214 -32.37 -16.02 1.53
CA ASN A 214 -31.27 -16.98 1.57
C ASN A 214 -31.73 -18.39 1.13
N GLN A 215 -32.93 -18.47 0.53
CA GLN A 215 -33.51 -19.71 0.04
C GLN A 215 -34.57 -19.47 -1.04
N TYR A 216 -34.81 -20.50 -1.87
CA TYR A 216 -35.87 -20.56 -2.87
C TYR A 216 -36.46 -21.98 -2.96
N ILE A 217 -37.78 -22.10 -3.14
CA ILE A 217 -38.47 -23.39 -3.28
C ILE A 217 -38.82 -23.60 -4.76
N ASN A 218 -38.15 -24.55 -5.41
CA ASN A 218 -38.51 -25.02 -6.75
C ASN A 218 -39.58 -26.12 -6.65
N LYS A 219 -40.76 -25.90 -7.24
CA LYS A 219 -41.80 -26.95 -7.33
C LYS A 219 -41.44 -27.94 -8.44
N ILE A 220 -41.67 -29.22 -8.18
CA ILE A 220 -41.33 -30.33 -9.08
C ILE A 220 -42.61 -31.07 -9.47
N ASP A 221 -42.84 -31.18 -10.77
CA ASP A 221 -43.96 -31.95 -11.30
C ASP A 221 -43.68 -33.46 -11.22
N SER A 222 -44.74 -34.28 -11.21
CA SER A 222 -44.61 -35.74 -11.11
C SER A 222 -43.75 -36.35 -12.24
N SER A 223 -43.70 -35.72 -13.42
CA SER A 223 -42.86 -36.15 -14.54
C SER A 223 -41.36 -35.86 -14.35
N GLU A 224 -41.02 -34.95 -13.44
CA GLU A 224 -39.65 -34.52 -13.14
C GLU A 224 -39.08 -35.21 -11.88
N GLN A 225 -39.88 -35.98 -11.14
CA GLN A 225 -39.42 -36.74 -9.97
C GLN A 225 -38.25 -37.67 -10.33
N GLY A 226 -37.25 -37.74 -9.45
CA GLY A 226 -36.01 -38.49 -9.66
C GLY A 226 -35.02 -37.85 -10.63
N THR A 227 -35.38 -36.75 -11.29
CA THR A 227 -34.47 -36.01 -12.17
C THR A 227 -33.51 -35.17 -11.34
N GLU A 228 -32.22 -35.29 -11.63
CA GLU A 228 -31.17 -34.47 -11.02
C GLU A 228 -31.14 -33.08 -11.64
N PHE A 229 -31.32 -32.08 -10.80
CA PHE A 229 -31.21 -30.67 -11.16
C PHE A 229 -29.95 -30.07 -10.55
N TYR A 230 -29.36 -29.14 -11.29
CA TYR A 230 -28.15 -28.42 -10.91
C TYR A 230 -28.47 -26.93 -10.83
N TYR A 231 -28.36 -26.37 -9.62
CA TYR A 231 -28.74 -25.00 -9.32
C TYR A 231 -27.52 -24.09 -9.25
N LEU A 232 -27.63 -22.93 -9.88
CA LEU A 232 -26.62 -21.86 -9.85
C LEU A 232 -27.28 -20.58 -9.38
N ILE A 233 -26.57 -19.81 -8.57
CA ILE A 233 -27.11 -18.57 -8.00
C ILE A 233 -26.18 -17.42 -8.32
N TYR A 234 -26.75 -16.36 -8.86
CA TYR A 234 -26.06 -15.09 -9.07
C TYR A 234 -26.60 -14.08 -8.07
N ALA A 235 -25.72 -13.29 -7.46
CA ALA A 235 -26.11 -12.09 -6.73
C ALA A 235 -26.11 -10.90 -7.68
N ASN A 236 -27.10 -10.02 -7.57
CA ASN A 236 -27.15 -8.74 -8.29
C ASN A 236 -27.16 -7.61 -7.28
N ASN A 237 -26.28 -6.61 -7.43
CA ASN A 237 -26.25 -5.44 -6.55
C ASN A 237 -27.17 -4.31 -7.05
N SER A 238 -27.27 -3.22 -6.27
CA SER A 238 -28.11 -2.05 -6.61
C SER A 238 -27.63 -1.27 -7.83
N HIS A 239 -26.41 -1.52 -8.32
CA HIS A 239 -25.86 -0.93 -9.53
C HIS A 239 -26.19 -1.73 -10.80
N GLY A 240 -26.96 -2.82 -10.67
CA GLY A 240 -27.28 -3.71 -11.79
C GLY A 240 -26.11 -4.61 -12.22
N ILE A 241 -25.08 -4.74 -11.39
CA ILE A 241 -23.93 -5.63 -11.64
C ILE A 241 -24.22 -7.00 -11.04
N GLN A 242 -23.93 -8.04 -11.82
CA GLN A 242 -24.07 -9.43 -11.45
C GLN A 242 -22.72 -10.00 -10.98
N SER A 243 -22.71 -10.82 -9.93
CA SER A 243 -21.53 -11.56 -9.47
C SER A 243 -21.15 -12.69 -10.43
N ALA A 244 -20.07 -13.44 -10.15
CA ALA A 244 -19.98 -14.81 -10.68
C ALA A 244 -21.18 -15.66 -10.20
N HIS A 245 -21.43 -16.80 -10.86
CA HIS A 245 -22.31 -17.78 -10.26
C HIS A 245 -21.65 -18.40 -9.03
N SER A 246 -22.46 -18.83 -8.09
CA SER A 246 -22.05 -19.71 -7.00
C SER A 246 -21.44 -21.03 -7.51
N SER A 247 -20.90 -21.83 -6.60
CA SER A 247 -20.76 -23.28 -6.84
C SER A 247 -22.11 -23.90 -7.22
N ILE A 248 -22.06 -25.03 -7.93
CA ILE A 248 -23.25 -25.70 -8.47
C ILE A 248 -23.81 -26.65 -7.42
N ALA A 249 -25.08 -26.47 -7.04
CA ALA A 249 -25.75 -27.37 -6.10
C ALA A 249 -26.59 -28.42 -6.83
N LEU A 250 -26.33 -29.69 -6.55
CA LEU A 250 -27.19 -30.80 -6.95
C LEU A 250 -28.45 -30.86 -6.07
N GLY A 251 -29.62 -31.08 -6.66
CA GLY A 251 -30.87 -31.34 -5.94
C GLY A 251 -31.88 -32.11 -6.78
N TYR A 252 -32.78 -32.85 -6.13
CA TYR A 252 -33.83 -33.62 -6.80
C TYR A 252 -34.96 -33.98 -5.83
N ALA A 253 -36.14 -34.31 -6.38
CA ALA A 253 -37.27 -34.83 -5.62
C ALA A 253 -37.35 -36.36 -5.71
N LEU A 254 -37.81 -37.02 -4.65
CA LEU A 254 -37.95 -38.47 -4.59
C LEU A 254 -39.03 -38.99 -5.54
N VAL A 255 -38.81 -40.22 -6.00
CA VAL A 255 -39.83 -41.08 -6.58
C VAL A 255 -40.34 -42.03 -5.50
N ALA A 256 -41.65 -42.24 -5.43
CA ALA A 256 -42.24 -43.22 -4.50
C ALA A 256 -41.61 -44.62 -4.72
N GLY A 257 -41.34 -45.35 -3.63
CA GLY A 257 -40.68 -46.65 -3.68
C GLY A 257 -39.15 -46.61 -3.65
N ALA A 258 -38.53 -45.43 -3.56
CA ALA A 258 -37.09 -45.30 -3.36
C ALA A 258 -36.59 -46.03 -2.10
N PRO A 259 -35.35 -46.56 -2.10
CA PRO A 259 -34.80 -47.28 -0.96
C PRO A 259 -34.59 -46.34 0.25
N GLY A 260 -34.32 -46.93 1.42
CA GLY A 260 -34.04 -46.16 2.63
C GLY A 260 -32.80 -45.26 2.48
N GLN A 261 -32.79 -44.14 3.21
CA GLN A 261 -31.63 -43.26 3.31
C GLN A 261 -30.45 -44.02 3.98
N PRO A 262 -29.22 -43.98 3.42
CA PRO A 262 -28.04 -44.50 4.09
C PRO A 262 -27.77 -43.75 5.41
N LYS A 263 -27.36 -44.49 6.45
CA LYS A 263 -27.13 -43.96 7.80
C LYS A 263 -25.71 -44.27 8.29
N ASN A 264 -25.32 -43.60 9.37
CA ASN A 264 -24.04 -43.79 10.06
C ASN A 264 -22.83 -43.71 9.12
N VAL A 265 -22.89 -42.77 8.17
CA VAL A 265 -21.76 -42.48 7.29
C VAL A 265 -20.68 -41.82 8.12
N THR A 266 -19.51 -42.46 8.21
CA THR A 266 -18.41 -42.00 9.04
C THR A 266 -17.09 -42.14 8.30
N VAL A 267 -16.15 -41.23 8.59
CA VAL A 267 -14.76 -41.34 8.16
C VAL A 267 -14.02 -42.21 9.18
N THR A 268 -13.46 -43.32 8.72
CA THR A 268 -12.75 -44.31 9.56
C THR A 268 -11.24 -44.20 9.48
N ASN A 269 -10.72 -43.60 8.41
CA ASN A 269 -9.32 -43.19 8.26
C ASN A 269 -9.29 -41.86 7.51
N GLY A 270 -8.40 -40.96 7.90
CA GLY A 270 -8.44 -39.55 7.54
C GLY A 270 -8.53 -38.71 8.80
N ARG A 271 -8.84 -37.42 8.65
CA ARG A 271 -8.80 -36.46 9.77
C ARG A 271 -7.41 -36.34 10.38
N GLY A 272 -6.41 -36.26 9.50
CA GLY A 272 -5.01 -36.09 9.90
C GLY A 272 -4.27 -37.40 10.22
N THR A 273 -4.86 -38.58 10.01
CA THR A 273 -4.18 -39.88 10.15
C THR A 273 -3.63 -40.44 8.83
N SER A 274 -3.73 -39.69 7.73
CA SER A 274 -3.22 -40.04 6.41
C SER A 274 -2.87 -38.77 5.64
N THR A 275 -1.92 -38.84 4.71
CA THR A 275 -1.52 -37.72 3.82
C THR A 275 -2.13 -37.79 2.42
N ASP A 276 -2.71 -38.93 2.03
CA ASP A 276 -3.10 -39.19 0.65
C ASP A 276 -4.44 -39.92 0.48
N SER A 277 -5.09 -40.29 1.59
CA SER A 277 -6.26 -41.15 1.54
C SER A 277 -7.25 -40.88 2.68
N ILE A 278 -8.54 -41.02 2.37
CA ILE A 278 -9.65 -40.93 3.34
C ILE A 278 -10.56 -42.14 3.13
N ALA A 279 -10.81 -42.91 4.19
CA ALA A 279 -11.70 -44.07 4.17
C ALA A 279 -13.04 -43.73 4.83
N VAL A 280 -14.14 -44.13 4.19
CA VAL A 280 -15.51 -43.93 4.66
C VAL A 280 -16.26 -45.26 4.75
N SER A 281 -17.17 -45.35 5.71
CA SER A 281 -18.07 -46.50 5.92
C SER A 281 -19.49 -46.05 6.23
N TRP A 282 -20.47 -46.91 5.93
CA TRP A 282 -21.90 -46.67 6.20
C TRP A 282 -22.65 -47.97 6.51
N ASP A 283 -23.88 -47.85 7.01
CA ASP A 283 -24.73 -49.01 7.26
C ASP A 283 -25.35 -49.58 5.98
N THR A 284 -25.53 -50.89 5.94
CA THR A 284 -26.28 -51.55 4.85
C THR A 284 -27.74 -51.10 4.84
N VAL A 285 -28.21 -50.63 3.68
CA VAL A 285 -29.61 -50.29 3.43
C VAL A 285 -30.39 -51.55 3.05
N ALA A 286 -31.54 -51.77 3.71
CA ALA A 286 -32.41 -52.90 3.43
C ALA A 286 -33.05 -52.79 2.03
N GLY A 287 -33.07 -53.90 1.28
CA GLY A 287 -33.67 -53.98 -0.05
C GLY A 287 -32.95 -55.00 -0.92
N ILE A 288 -33.58 -55.38 -2.03
CA ILE A 288 -32.99 -56.28 -3.03
C ILE A 288 -32.23 -55.44 -4.05
N GLY A 289 -31.03 -55.88 -4.43
CA GLY A 289 -30.23 -55.24 -5.49
C GLY A 289 -29.79 -53.82 -5.16
N VAL A 290 -29.70 -53.45 -3.88
CA VAL A 290 -29.27 -52.11 -3.48
C VAL A 290 -27.78 -51.92 -3.81
N THR A 291 -27.50 -50.81 -4.49
CA THR A 291 -26.13 -50.35 -4.77
C THR A 291 -25.91 -48.94 -4.26
N TYR A 292 -24.67 -48.55 -4.06
CA TYR A 292 -24.29 -47.27 -3.48
C TYR A 292 -23.49 -46.42 -4.48
N SER A 293 -23.77 -45.13 -4.47
CA SER A 293 -22.92 -44.10 -5.08
C SER A 293 -22.32 -43.22 -3.99
N VAL A 294 -21.01 -43.01 -4.08
CA VAL A 294 -20.23 -42.23 -3.11
C VAL A 294 -19.87 -40.89 -3.76
N TYR A 295 -20.27 -39.81 -3.11
CA TYR A 295 -19.98 -38.46 -3.53
C TYR A 295 -19.14 -37.72 -2.51
N ARG A 296 -18.39 -36.73 -2.98
CA ARG A 296 -17.56 -35.85 -2.16
C ARG A 296 -17.77 -34.38 -2.55
N THR A 297 -17.84 -33.52 -1.54
CA THR A 297 -17.68 -32.06 -1.65
C THR A 297 -16.49 -31.61 -0.80
N SER A 298 -16.14 -30.33 -0.83
CA SER A 298 -15.02 -29.77 -0.07
C SER A 298 -15.32 -28.40 0.54
N SER A 299 -14.49 -27.94 1.48
CA SER A 299 -14.60 -26.60 2.07
C SER A 299 -14.41 -25.45 1.07
N VAL A 300 -13.79 -25.70 -0.08
CA VAL A 300 -13.53 -24.69 -1.13
C VAL A 300 -14.41 -24.85 -2.38
N ASP A 301 -15.11 -25.97 -2.49
CA ASP A 301 -16.05 -26.26 -3.58
C ASP A 301 -17.16 -27.18 -3.08
N THR A 302 -18.38 -26.65 -3.04
CA THR A 302 -19.58 -27.39 -2.61
C THR A 302 -20.19 -28.27 -3.70
N SER A 303 -19.60 -28.28 -4.90
CA SER A 303 -20.06 -29.10 -6.02
C SER A 303 -19.77 -30.59 -5.76
N PHE A 304 -20.75 -31.46 -6.03
CA PHE A 304 -20.60 -32.90 -5.82
C PHE A 304 -19.70 -33.55 -6.88
N THR A 305 -18.64 -34.20 -6.43
CA THR A 305 -17.83 -35.11 -7.24
C THR A 305 -18.25 -36.55 -7.01
N LEU A 306 -18.68 -37.25 -8.06
CA LEU A 306 -18.95 -38.69 -8.00
C LEU A 306 -17.63 -39.48 -7.97
N LEU A 307 -17.36 -40.19 -6.88
CA LEU A 307 -16.12 -40.96 -6.71
C LEU A 307 -16.29 -42.43 -7.12
N LYS A 308 -17.47 -42.99 -6.81
CA LYS A 308 -17.83 -44.37 -7.12
C LYS A 308 -19.33 -44.48 -7.34
N SER A 309 -19.73 -45.29 -8.32
CA SER A 309 -21.12 -45.69 -8.55
C SER A 309 -21.23 -47.21 -8.60
N GLY A 310 -22.41 -47.74 -8.26
CA GLY A 310 -22.71 -49.17 -8.30
C GLY A 310 -21.94 -50.02 -7.28
N ALA A 311 -21.50 -49.44 -6.17
CA ALA A 311 -20.81 -50.19 -5.13
C ALA A 311 -21.77 -51.13 -4.39
N THR A 312 -21.34 -52.35 -4.10
CA THR A 312 -22.08 -53.31 -3.26
C THR A 312 -21.51 -53.40 -1.85
N ALA A 313 -20.23 -53.03 -1.67
CA ALA A 313 -19.61 -52.88 -0.37
C ALA A 313 -20.13 -51.62 0.35
N THR A 314 -20.06 -51.63 1.67
CA THR A 314 -20.44 -50.51 2.55
C THR A 314 -19.24 -49.67 3.02
N THR A 315 -18.14 -49.75 2.28
CA THR A 315 -16.92 -48.99 2.53
C THR A 315 -16.33 -48.48 1.22
N TYR A 316 -15.60 -47.36 1.31
CA TYR A 316 -14.87 -46.79 0.18
C TYR A 316 -13.63 -46.03 0.67
N THR A 317 -12.51 -46.17 -0.04
CA THR A 317 -11.31 -45.37 0.21
C THR A 317 -11.09 -44.41 -0.95
N ASP A 318 -11.15 -43.12 -0.66
CA ASP A 318 -10.81 -42.05 -1.57
C ASP A 318 -9.31 -41.76 -1.51
N SER A 319 -8.64 -41.80 -2.64
CA SER A 319 -7.23 -41.42 -2.82
C SER A 319 -7.04 -40.47 -4.02
N LYS A 320 -8.13 -39.85 -4.50
CA LYS A 320 -8.14 -39.09 -5.74
C LYS A 320 -8.12 -37.59 -5.49
N SER A 321 -7.02 -36.94 -5.86
CA SER A 321 -6.89 -35.47 -5.86
C SER A 321 -7.17 -34.82 -4.50
N LEU A 322 -6.77 -35.49 -3.41
CA LEU A 322 -6.81 -34.93 -2.07
C LEU A 322 -5.67 -33.93 -1.89
N LYS A 323 -5.95 -32.79 -1.28
CA LYS A 323 -5.00 -31.70 -1.05
C LYS A 323 -4.94 -31.35 0.44
N PRO A 324 -3.75 -31.00 0.96
CA PRO A 324 -3.64 -30.40 2.28
C PRO A 324 -4.44 -29.09 2.39
N GLY A 325 -4.87 -28.75 3.60
CA GLY A 325 -5.60 -27.52 3.92
C GLY A 325 -7.11 -27.57 3.61
N ILE A 326 -7.63 -28.69 3.12
CA ILE A 326 -9.01 -28.83 2.65
C ILE A 326 -9.78 -29.85 3.48
N TYR A 327 -10.99 -29.47 3.93
CA TYR A 327 -11.97 -30.41 4.46
C TYR A 327 -12.75 -31.04 3.31
N TYR A 328 -12.99 -32.34 3.39
CA TYR A 328 -13.80 -33.11 2.46
C TYR A 328 -15.00 -33.70 3.18
N TYR A 329 -16.16 -33.66 2.55
CA TYR A 329 -17.41 -34.17 3.11
C TYR A 329 -17.98 -35.24 2.20
N TYR A 330 -18.30 -36.40 2.78
CA TYR A 330 -18.75 -37.56 2.02
C TYR A 330 -20.24 -37.81 2.22
N GLN A 331 -20.95 -38.04 1.13
CA GLN A 331 -22.36 -38.41 1.17
C GLN A 331 -22.61 -39.63 0.27
N ILE A 332 -23.51 -40.48 0.74
CA ILE A 332 -23.83 -41.76 0.13
C ILE A 332 -25.27 -41.74 -0.34
N GLN A 333 -25.50 -42.21 -1.55
CA GLN A 333 -26.82 -42.41 -2.11
C GLN A 333 -27.01 -43.91 -2.39
N ALA A 334 -28.12 -44.48 -1.91
CA ALA A 334 -28.51 -45.84 -2.27
C ALA A 334 -29.42 -45.80 -3.50
N ALA A 335 -29.35 -46.83 -4.32
CA ALA A 335 -30.22 -47.00 -5.47
C ALA A 335 -30.66 -48.45 -5.59
N THR A 336 -31.91 -48.65 -6.02
CA THR A 336 -32.43 -49.94 -6.46
C THR A 336 -33.11 -49.78 -7.82
N THR A 337 -33.37 -50.88 -8.52
CA THR A 337 -34.10 -50.88 -9.78
C THR A 337 -35.51 -51.36 -9.52
N ASP A 338 -36.50 -50.55 -9.90
CA ASP A 338 -37.91 -50.92 -9.83
C ASP A 338 -38.20 -52.10 -10.74
N ALA A 339 -38.82 -53.16 -10.19
CA ALA A 339 -38.99 -54.41 -10.91
C ALA A 339 -39.97 -54.30 -12.10
N GLU A 340 -40.95 -53.41 -12.02
CA GLU A 340 -42.00 -53.26 -13.04
C GLU A 340 -41.59 -52.28 -14.14
N THR A 341 -41.10 -51.11 -13.75
CA THR A 341 -40.77 -50.00 -14.65
C THR A 341 -39.32 -50.02 -15.12
N GLN A 342 -38.47 -50.86 -14.50
CA GLN A 342 -37.02 -50.93 -14.73
C GLN A 342 -36.30 -49.59 -14.51
N LYS A 343 -36.93 -48.66 -13.80
CA LYS A 343 -36.35 -47.35 -13.46
C LYS A 343 -35.45 -47.47 -12.23
N VAL A 344 -34.33 -46.77 -12.25
CA VAL A 344 -33.47 -46.64 -11.07
C VAL A 344 -34.12 -45.67 -10.08
N LEU A 345 -34.46 -46.15 -8.90
CA LEU A 345 -34.99 -45.36 -7.80
C LEU A 345 -33.85 -45.01 -6.84
N LYS A 346 -33.63 -43.71 -6.67
CA LYS A 346 -32.56 -43.16 -5.83
C LYS A 346 -33.12 -42.76 -4.46
N SER A 347 -32.49 -43.18 -3.38
CA SER A 347 -32.85 -42.74 -2.02
C SER A 347 -32.33 -41.34 -1.74
N LYS A 348 -32.92 -40.69 -0.73
CA LYS A 348 -32.35 -39.50 -0.11
C LYS A 348 -30.86 -39.71 0.19
N PHE A 349 -30.03 -38.69 -0.07
CA PHE A 349 -28.61 -38.72 0.31
C PHE A 349 -28.47 -38.90 1.82
N SER A 350 -27.40 -39.53 2.29
CA SER A 350 -27.07 -39.56 3.71
C SER A 350 -26.99 -38.13 4.28
N ALA A 351 -27.49 -37.97 5.51
CA ALA A 351 -27.40 -36.73 6.28
C ALA A 351 -26.00 -36.61 6.91
N SER A 352 -24.99 -36.51 6.05
CA SER A 352 -23.56 -36.49 6.40
C SER A 352 -22.75 -35.45 5.60
N GLY A 353 -23.42 -34.49 4.96
CA GLY A 353 -22.78 -33.38 4.28
C GLY A 353 -22.26 -32.32 5.26
N ALA A 354 -21.58 -31.31 4.73
CA ALA A 354 -20.91 -30.25 5.51
C ALA A 354 -21.84 -29.48 6.48
N SER A 355 -23.14 -29.40 6.16
CA SER A 355 -24.13 -28.66 6.95
C SER A 355 -25.05 -29.54 7.78
N ASP A 356 -24.85 -30.86 7.74
CA ASP A 356 -25.65 -31.79 8.54
C ASP A 356 -25.16 -31.83 9.99
N ALA A 357 -26.00 -32.32 10.91
CA ALA A 357 -25.68 -32.38 12.33
C ALA A 357 -24.47 -33.29 12.64
N VAL A 358 -24.22 -34.29 11.80
CA VAL A 358 -23.08 -35.22 11.93
C VAL A 358 -22.43 -35.40 10.55
N PRO A 359 -21.57 -34.46 10.12
CA PRO A 359 -20.89 -34.57 8.84
C PRO A 359 -19.92 -35.76 8.80
N ALA A 360 -19.86 -36.48 7.67
CA ALA A 360 -18.77 -37.41 7.38
C ALA A 360 -17.56 -36.61 6.86
N GLU A 361 -16.99 -35.81 7.76
CA GLU A 361 -15.87 -34.91 7.50
C GLU A 361 -14.53 -35.65 7.58
N GLY A 362 -13.72 -35.49 6.54
CA GLY A 362 -12.36 -36.03 6.44
C GLY A 362 -11.40 -34.99 5.89
N PHE A 363 -10.13 -35.09 6.27
CA PHE A 363 -9.05 -34.31 5.70
C PHE A 363 -7.73 -35.08 5.77
N VAL A 364 -6.80 -34.74 4.89
CA VAL A 364 -5.43 -35.27 4.93
C VAL A 364 -4.56 -34.41 5.85
N LEU A 365 -3.56 -35.01 6.48
CA LEU A 365 -2.65 -34.31 7.38
C LEU A 365 -1.94 -33.19 6.62
N SER A 366 -2.11 -31.97 7.11
CA SER A 366 -1.68 -30.76 6.42
C SER A 366 -0.54 -30.09 7.16
N PRO A 367 0.38 -29.39 6.48
CA PRO A 367 1.29 -28.47 7.16
C PRO A 367 0.50 -27.37 7.86
N PRO A 368 1.12 -26.67 8.84
CA PRO A 368 0.55 -25.40 9.31
C PRO A 368 0.56 -24.35 8.19
N ASP A 369 -0.24 -23.32 8.39
CA ASP A 369 -0.36 -22.19 7.45
C ASP A 369 0.07 -20.88 8.12
N THR A 370 0.17 -19.79 7.35
CA THR A 370 0.52 -18.43 7.82
C THR A 370 1.83 -18.34 8.62
N LEU A 371 2.80 -19.19 8.30
CA LEU A 371 4.08 -19.24 8.98
C LEU A 371 4.87 -17.92 8.82
N SER A 372 5.23 -17.34 9.96
CA SER A 372 6.11 -16.17 10.05
C SER A 372 7.18 -16.38 11.12
N ALA A 373 8.26 -15.61 11.04
CA ALA A 373 9.33 -15.62 12.02
C ALA A 373 9.76 -14.19 12.38
N ILE A 374 10.07 -13.97 13.65
CA ILE A 374 10.62 -12.71 14.16
C ILE A 374 11.87 -12.99 14.98
N LYS A 375 12.71 -11.96 15.13
CA LYS A 375 13.87 -11.97 16.03
C LYS A 375 13.56 -11.16 17.27
N GLU A 376 14.02 -11.64 18.41
CA GLU A 376 14.02 -10.88 19.67
C GLU A 376 15.34 -11.08 20.41
N VAL A 377 15.69 -10.12 21.28
CA VAL A 377 16.81 -10.26 22.22
C VAL A 377 16.25 -10.53 23.60
N LYS A 378 16.54 -11.71 24.16
CA LYS A 378 16.12 -12.10 25.51
C LYS A 378 17.33 -12.51 26.33
N ASN A 379 17.50 -11.90 27.50
CA ASN A 379 18.66 -12.14 28.38
C ASN A 379 20.00 -12.02 27.64
N ASN A 380 20.15 -11.02 26.77
CA ASN A 380 21.31 -10.77 25.91
C ASN A 380 21.59 -11.83 24.82
N ASN A 381 20.66 -12.76 24.56
CA ASN A 381 20.76 -13.71 23.45
C ASN A 381 19.70 -13.42 22.38
N GLU A 382 20.10 -13.48 21.11
CA GLU A 382 19.17 -13.47 19.98
C GLU A 382 18.41 -14.79 19.93
N ILE A 383 17.09 -14.69 19.86
CA ILE A 383 16.18 -15.82 19.72
C ILE A 383 15.26 -15.58 18.53
N ASN A 384 14.98 -16.65 17.79
CA ASN A 384 13.95 -16.64 16.77
C ASN A 384 12.66 -17.19 17.34
N ILE A 385 11.56 -16.47 17.11
CA ILE A 385 10.22 -16.89 17.48
C ILE A 385 9.47 -17.15 16.18
N LEU A 386 8.90 -18.34 16.06
CA LEU A 386 8.05 -18.71 14.92
C LEU A 386 6.60 -18.63 15.35
N LYS A 387 5.74 -18.12 14.47
CA LYS A 387 4.29 -17.98 14.67
C LYS A 387 3.54 -18.50 13.44
N TRP A 388 2.53 -19.34 13.65
CA TRP A 388 1.75 -19.96 12.56
C TRP A 388 0.34 -20.32 13.01
N THR A 389 -0.58 -20.52 12.06
CA THR A 389 -1.90 -21.10 12.35
C THR A 389 -1.81 -22.63 12.40
N PRO A 390 -2.49 -23.29 13.37
CA PRO A 390 -2.53 -24.74 13.44
C PRO A 390 -2.92 -25.38 12.10
N ALA A 391 -2.44 -26.60 11.86
CA ALA A 391 -2.97 -27.40 10.77
C ALA A 391 -4.49 -27.65 10.97
N ILE A 392 -5.21 -27.84 9.86
CA ILE A 392 -6.66 -28.10 9.89
C ILE A 392 -7.01 -29.29 10.77
N GLY A 393 -8.13 -29.20 11.47
CA GLY A 393 -8.65 -30.22 12.39
C GLY A 393 -9.50 -29.61 13.50
N SER A 394 -10.21 -30.44 14.26
CA SER A 394 -10.85 -29.99 15.51
C SER A 394 -9.81 -29.68 16.58
N ALA A 395 -10.18 -28.90 17.61
CA ALA A 395 -9.27 -28.59 18.72
C ALA A 395 -8.68 -29.84 19.40
N ALA A 396 -9.48 -30.92 19.51
CA ALA A 396 -9.02 -32.19 20.08
C ALA A 396 -7.96 -32.87 19.19
N GLU A 397 -8.16 -32.83 17.86
CA GLU A 397 -7.20 -33.40 16.90
C GLU A 397 -5.94 -32.56 16.80
N GLN A 398 -6.09 -31.23 16.76
CA GLN A 398 -4.99 -30.29 16.80
C GLN A 398 -4.14 -30.47 18.06
N GLY A 399 -4.76 -30.73 19.21
CA GLY A 399 -4.07 -31.03 20.46
C GLY A 399 -3.22 -32.30 20.42
N SER A 400 -3.46 -33.21 19.47
CA SER A 400 -2.66 -34.43 19.28
C SER A 400 -1.47 -34.24 18.32
N TYR A 401 -1.39 -33.10 17.63
CA TYR A 401 -0.34 -32.85 16.66
C TYR A 401 0.99 -32.50 17.32
N THR A 402 2.07 -32.84 16.62
CA THR A 402 3.43 -32.37 16.91
C THR A 402 3.94 -31.59 15.71
N TYR A 403 4.54 -30.43 15.94
CA TYR A 403 5.13 -29.60 14.90
C TYR A 403 6.64 -29.82 14.88
N GLU A 404 7.13 -30.37 13.78
CA GLU A 404 8.56 -30.58 13.52
C GLU A 404 9.08 -29.37 12.74
N ILE A 405 9.96 -28.59 13.37
CA ILE A 405 10.49 -27.33 12.85
C ILE A 405 11.88 -27.55 12.29
N TYR A 406 12.06 -27.22 11.02
CA TYR A 406 13.30 -27.42 10.30
C TYR A 406 13.94 -26.10 9.94
N GLY A 407 15.27 -26.03 10.08
CA GLY A 407 16.07 -24.88 9.70
C GLY A 407 16.95 -25.18 8.48
N ASP A 408 17.21 -24.16 7.68
CA ASP A 408 18.22 -24.20 6.62
C ASP A 408 18.95 -22.86 6.50
N SER A 409 20.18 -22.91 6.01
CA SER A 409 20.97 -21.73 5.66
C SER A 409 20.62 -21.16 4.27
N SER A 410 19.89 -21.92 3.45
CA SER A 410 19.46 -21.55 2.11
C SER A 410 17.95 -21.64 1.95
N ALA A 411 17.36 -20.69 1.22
CA ALA A 411 15.93 -20.71 0.90
C ALA A 411 15.53 -21.94 0.07
N GLU A 412 16.43 -22.38 -0.81
CA GLU A 412 16.27 -23.54 -1.69
C GLU A 412 16.86 -24.82 -1.08
N GLY A 413 17.19 -24.78 0.22
CA GLY A 413 17.74 -25.92 0.93
C GLY A 413 16.77 -27.09 1.04
N THR A 414 17.29 -28.24 1.47
CA THR A 414 16.49 -29.47 1.62
C THR A 414 15.77 -29.53 2.96
N PHE A 415 16.08 -28.64 3.91
CA PHE A 415 15.48 -28.60 5.25
C PHE A 415 15.61 -29.94 6.00
N SER A 416 16.82 -30.51 6.00
CA SER A 416 17.11 -31.79 6.69
C SER A 416 17.43 -31.64 8.18
N ASN A 417 17.70 -30.42 8.67
CA ASN A 417 18.05 -30.16 10.07
C ASN A 417 16.80 -29.88 10.91
N LEU A 418 16.42 -30.84 11.78
CA LEU A 418 15.33 -30.68 12.74
C LEU A 418 15.84 -29.88 13.95
N LEU A 419 15.28 -28.69 14.17
CA LEU A 419 15.68 -27.81 15.25
C LEU A 419 14.86 -28.04 16.53
N GLU A 420 13.56 -28.26 16.37
CA GLU A 420 12.62 -28.37 17.48
C GLU A 420 11.47 -29.30 17.09
N SER A 421 10.92 -30.03 18.07
CA SER A 421 9.74 -30.86 17.91
C SER A 421 8.80 -30.61 19.08
N ALA A 422 7.75 -29.85 18.84
CA ALA A 422 6.87 -29.36 19.90
C ALA A 422 5.46 -29.93 19.76
N ALA A 423 4.93 -30.50 20.84
CA ALA A 423 3.55 -30.91 20.89
C ALA A 423 2.63 -29.68 20.91
N ALA A 424 1.50 -29.74 20.20
CA ALA A 424 0.61 -28.60 20.06
C ALA A 424 0.14 -28.02 21.41
N ASN A 425 -0.09 -28.89 22.39
CA ASN A 425 -0.53 -28.52 23.74
C ASN A 425 0.56 -27.89 24.63
N THR A 426 1.82 -27.87 24.19
CA THR A 426 2.92 -27.18 24.90
C THR A 426 3.26 -25.83 24.30
N LEU A 427 2.67 -25.47 23.15
CA LEU A 427 2.91 -24.22 22.45
C LEU A 427 2.10 -23.08 23.05
N THR A 428 2.59 -21.85 22.90
CA THR A 428 1.84 -20.65 23.29
C THR A 428 0.76 -20.38 22.26
N VAL A 429 -0.45 -20.02 22.70
CA VAL A 429 -1.59 -19.73 21.83
C VAL A 429 -2.07 -18.31 22.06
N GLU A 430 -2.09 -17.51 21.00
CA GLU A 430 -2.56 -16.12 21.02
C GLU A 430 -3.24 -15.79 19.68
N ASP A 431 -4.46 -15.26 19.72
CA ASP A 431 -5.26 -14.87 18.55
C ASP A 431 -5.36 -15.94 17.45
N GLY A 432 -5.44 -17.21 17.85
CA GLY A 432 -5.54 -18.35 16.92
C GLY A 432 -4.21 -18.81 16.31
N TYR A 433 -3.09 -18.21 16.71
CA TYR A 433 -1.76 -18.62 16.32
C TYR A 433 -1.06 -19.44 17.39
N LEU A 434 -0.26 -20.41 16.96
CA LEU A 434 0.73 -21.10 17.78
C LEU A 434 2.06 -20.38 17.67
N SER A 435 2.80 -20.30 18.76
CA SER A 435 4.16 -19.78 18.75
C SER A 435 5.14 -20.60 19.59
N VAL A 436 6.40 -20.57 19.16
CA VAL A 436 7.52 -21.22 19.85
C VAL A 436 8.75 -20.33 19.78
N THR A 437 9.48 -20.24 20.89
CA THR A 437 10.84 -19.69 20.92
C THR A 437 11.83 -20.81 20.65
N LEU A 438 12.69 -20.65 19.64
CA LEU A 438 13.65 -21.68 19.27
C LEU A 438 14.89 -21.66 20.17
N SER A 439 15.37 -22.85 20.49
CA SER A 439 16.64 -23.07 21.20
C SER A 439 17.86 -22.88 20.27
N GLN A 440 17.67 -23.04 18.97
CA GLN A 440 18.69 -22.87 17.93
C GLN A 440 18.12 -22.06 16.75
N ASN A 441 18.86 -21.03 16.35
CA ASN A 441 18.46 -20.15 15.25
C ASN A 441 18.95 -20.66 13.89
N SER A 442 18.24 -20.29 12.83
CA SER A 442 18.54 -20.57 11.44
C SER A 442 18.05 -19.41 10.56
N SER A 443 18.52 -19.36 9.32
CA SER A 443 18.17 -18.28 8.38
C SER A 443 16.79 -18.47 7.76
N TYR A 444 16.40 -19.72 7.53
CA TYR A 444 15.11 -20.07 6.92
C TYR A 444 14.45 -21.21 7.68
N TYR A 445 13.12 -21.24 7.64
CA TYR A 445 12.31 -22.21 8.36
C TYR A 445 11.20 -22.79 7.50
N LYS A 446 10.92 -24.07 7.73
CA LYS A 446 9.71 -24.78 7.30
C LYS A 446 9.23 -25.67 8.43
N ILE A 447 7.93 -25.91 8.51
CA ILE A 447 7.32 -26.76 9.52
C ILE A 447 6.59 -27.92 8.85
N LYS A 448 6.67 -29.10 9.47
CA LYS A 448 5.79 -30.24 9.19
C LYS A 448 4.89 -30.49 10.38
N THR A 449 3.65 -30.88 10.10
CA THR A 449 2.74 -31.42 11.10
C THR A 449 2.90 -32.92 11.15
N LYS A 450 2.97 -33.48 12.35
CA LYS A 450 3.02 -34.91 12.59
C LYS A 450 1.88 -35.34 13.50
N ASN A 451 1.30 -36.48 13.17
CA ASN A 451 0.28 -37.15 13.96
C ASN A 451 0.62 -38.64 14.05
N GLY A 452 1.12 -39.09 15.21
CA GLY A 452 1.69 -40.42 15.37
C GLY A 452 2.86 -40.67 14.40
N SER A 453 2.72 -41.66 13.53
CA SER A 453 3.73 -42.03 12.53
C SER A 453 3.57 -41.31 11.18
N VAL A 454 2.53 -40.50 11.02
CA VAL A 454 2.22 -39.81 9.76
C VAL A 454 2.71 -38.37 9.83
N THR A 455 3.36 -37.91 8.77
CA THR A 455 3.95 -36.56 8.69
C THR A 455 3.53 -35.88 7.40
N SER A 456 3.12 -34.62 7.47
CA SER A 456 2.72 -33.81 6.32
C SER A 456 3.89 -33.44 5.39
N THR A 457 3.56 -32.85 4.24
CA THR A 457 4.50 -32.03 3.47
C THR A 457 4.96 -30.81 4.29
N PHE A 458 5.97 -30.09 3.80
CA PHE A 458 6.38 -28.83 4.40
C PHE A 458 5.36 -27.71 4.21
N SER A 459 5.32 -26.78 5.17
CA SER A 459 4.73 -25.46 5.02
C SER A 459 5.45 -24.62 3.94
N SER A 460 4.90 -23.43 3.66
CA SER A 460 5.66 -22.36 3.01
C SER A 460 6.92 -22.03 3.83
N ILE A 461 7.91 -21.46 3.15
CA ILE A 461 9.15 -21.00 3.76
C ILE A 461 8.94 -19.64 4.45
N THR A 462 9.61 -19.44 5.58
CA THR A 462 9.76 -18.12 6.19
C THR A 462 11.21 -17.83 6.53
N ALA A 463 11.56 -16.55 6.62
CA ALA A 463 12.81 -16.07 7.21
C ALA A 463 12.47 -15.03 8.28
N PRO A 464 13.23 -14.93 9.37
CA PRO A 464 12.97 -13.96 10.42
C PRO A 464 13.21 -12.54 9.89
N ALA A 465 12.34 -11.59 10.27
CA ALA A 465 12.57 -10.18 9.96
C ALA A 465 13.86 -9.69 10.64
N PRO A 466 14.78 -9.01 9.93
CA PRO A 466 16.04 -8.58 10.55
C PRO A 466 15.81 -7.47 11.57
N PHE A 467 16.76 -7.26 12.47
CA PHE A 467 16.74 -6.08 13.35
C PHE A 467 16.86 -4.77 12.54
N ALA A 468 16.35 -3.69 13.12
CA ALA A 468 16.50 -2.35 12.56
C ALA A 468 17.98 -2.00 12.42
N ALA A 469 18.35 -1.32 11.33
CA ALA A 469 19.67 -0.71 11.22
C ALA A 469 19.89 0.34 12.33
N GLU A 470 21.15 0.62 12.65
CA GLU A 470 21.52 1.47 13.77
C GLU A 470 22.18 2.77 13.30
N ASN A 471 22.19 3.79 14.17
CA ASN A 471 22.96 5.03 13.96
C ASN A 471 22.68 5.73 12.63
N ILE A 472 21.42 5.77 12.22
CA ILE A 472 21.04 6.50 11.01
C ILE A 472 21.39 7.98 11.15
N THR A 473 21.99 8.53 10.11
CA THR A 473 22.26 9.96 9.99
C THR A 473 21.91 10.42 8.58
N ALA A 474 21.50 11.68 8.46
CA ALA A 474 21.29 12.33 7.18
C ALA A 474 22.07 13.64 7.16
N THR A 475 22.74 13.94 6.05
CA THR A 475 23.53 15.17 5.94
C THR A 475 22.63 16.41 6.00
N GLN A 476 23.15 17.45 6.64
CA GLN A 476 22.49 18.74 6.79
C GLN A 476 23.35 19.88 6.23
N ARG A 477 24.66 19.87 6.54
CA ARG A 477 25.57 21.02 6.38
C ARG A 477 26.88 20.67 5.68
N GLN A 478 27.04 19.44 5.20
CA GLN A 478 28.34 18.98 4.70
C GLN A 478 28.45 19.03 3.18
N ASN A 479 29.64 19.41 2.72
CA ASN A 479 30.12 19.13 1.37
C ASN A 479 30.23 17.61 1.18
N LEU A 480 29.54 17.07 0.17
CA LEU A 480 29.61 15.65 -0.17
C LEU A 480 30.88 15.38 -1.00
N ASP A 481 31.36 14.14 -0.99
CA ASP A 481 32.51 13.76 -1.83
C ASP A 481 32.20 13.96 -3.32
N GLY A 482 33.22 14.32 -4.12
CA GLY A 482 33.10 15.01 -5.41
C GLY A 482 32.27 14.33 -6.51
N ALA A 483 31.96 13.03 -6.38
CA ALA A 483 31.05 12.32 -7.29
C ALA A 483 29.55 12.67 -7.07
N TYR A 484 29.20 13.25 -5.91
CA TYR A 484 27.81 13.50 -5.49
C TYR A 484 27.48 14.99 -5.31
N MET A 485 28.32 15.86 -5.89
CA MET A 485 28.26 17.33 -5.76
C MET A 485 27.57 18.03 -6.94
N THR A 486 26.49 17.45 -7.46
CA THR A 486 25.66 18.13 -8.47
C THR A 486 24.41 18.68 -7.78
N ALA A 487 24.32 20.00 -7.67
CA ALA A 487 23.12 20.64 -7.15
C ALA A 487 21.97 20.53 -8.15
N ASN A 488 20.75 20.42 -7.65
CA ASN A 488 19.56 20.48 -8.48
C ASN A 488 19.35 21.90 -9.05
N SER A 489 18.33 22.08 -9.89
CA SER A 489 18.01 23.37 -10.51
C SER A 489 17.67 24.50 -9.53
N SER A 490 17.40 24.18 -8.25
CA SER A 490 17.15 25.14 -7.18
C SER A 490 18.42 25.50 -6.39
N GLY A 491 19.59 25.01 -6.81
CA GLY A 491 20.86 25.26 -6.14
C GLY A 491 21.02 24.51 -4.81
N VAL A 492 20.33 23.37 -4.64
CA VAL A 492 20.38 22.50 -3.46
C VAL A 492 21.12 21.21 -3.79
N TYR A 493 22.10 20.84 -2.95
CA TYR A 493 22.84 19.59 -3.07
C TYR A 493 22.05 18.39 -2.49
N PRO A 494 22.33 17.17 -2.97
CA PRO A 494 21.73 15.94 -2.44
C PRO A 494 21.90 15.76 -0.93
N VAL A 495 21.03 14.96 -0.33
CA VAL A 495 21.16 14.49 1.06
C VAL A 495 21.74 13.08 1.05
N LYS A 496 22.86 12.87 1.75
CA LYS A 496 23.41 11.53 1.99
C LYS A 496 22.86 10.99 3.30
N ILE A 497 22.19 9.85 3.22
CA ILE A 497 21.71 9.08 4.36
C ILE A 497 22.70 7.95 4.60
N THR A 498 23.15 7.75 5.84
CA THR A 498 24.05 6.65 6.22
C THR A 498 23.53 5.95 7.45
N TRP A 499 23.80 4.66 7.57
CA TRP A 499 23.46 3.85 8.75
C TRP A 499 24.52 2.79 8.96
N ASN A 500 24.49 2.16 10.12
CA ASN A 500 25.25 0.96 10.41
C ASN A 500 24.35 -0.26 10.30
N LYS A 501 24.93 -1.39 9.89
CA LYS A 501 24.24 -2.69 10.04
C LYS A 501 23.97 -2.91 11.54
N PRO A 502 22.86 -3.58 11.90
CA PRO A 502 22.63 -3.98 13.28
C PRO A 502 23.81 -4.79 13.81
N SER A 503 24.22 -4.50 15.04
CA SER A 503 25.43 -5.10 15.66
C SER A 503 25.35 -6.62 15.82
N ASN A 504 24.14 -7.16 15.91
CA ASN A 504 23.84 -8.58 16.10
C ASN A 504 23.26 -9.26 14.85
N ASP A 505 23.16 -8.60 13.69
CA ASP A 505 22.48 -9.17 12.53
C ASP A 505 23.05 -8.71 11.19
N THR A 506 22.74 -9.43 10.12
CA THR A 506 23.17 -9.11 8.76
C THR A 506 21.96 -9.11 7.83
N PRO A 507 21.23 -7.99 7.72
CA PRO A 507 20.16 -7.82 6.75
C PRO A 507 20.67 -8.05 5.32
N ALA A 508 19.83 -8.65 4.48
CA ALA A 508 20.15 -8.92 3.08
C ALA A 508 20.06 -7.66 2.21
N GLY A 509 19.29 -6.66 2.65
CA GLY A 509 19.19 -5.36 2.00
C GLY A 509 18.32 -4.39 2.79
N TYR A 510 18.11 -3.21 2.20
CA TYR A 510 17.42 -2.10 2.83
C TYR A 510 16.48 -1.38 1.85
N HIS A 511 15.35 -0.88 2.37
CA HIS A 511 14.56 0.14 1.69
C HIS A 511 14.64 1.47 2.43
N VAL A 512 14.82 2.57 1.69
CA VAL A 512 14.89 3.93 2.26
C VAL A 512 13.57 4.63 2.03
N TYR A 513 13.11 5.35 3.05
CA TYR A 513 11.87 6.11 3.03
C TYR A 513 12.15 7.57 3.39
N ARG A 514 11.43 8.49 2.73
CA ARG A 514 11.48 9.94 2.97
C ARG A 514 10.09 10.50 3.27
N SER A 515 10.00 11.47 4.17
CA SER A 515 8.80 12.27 4.41
C SER A 515 9.13 13.74 4.64
N THR A 516 8.16 14.62 4.42
CA THR A 516 8.17 16.03 4.86
C THR A 516 7.59 16.21 6.28
N LYS A 517 7.09 15.12 6.88
CA LYS A 517 6.57 15.06 8.25
C LYS A 517 7.36 14.02 9.05
N GLU A 518 7.54 14.27 10.34
CA GLU A 518 8.34 13.41 11.20
C GLU A 518 7.78 12.00 11.40
N THR A 519 6.45 11.87 11.52
CA THR A 519 5.81 10.63 11.98
C THR A 519 4.92 9.93 10.94
N SER A 520 4.69 10.54 9.78
CA SER A 520 3.72 10.03 8.78
C SER A 520 4.09 10.46 7.37
N GLY A 521 3.40 9.90 6.37
CA GLY A 521 3.54 10.34 4.97
C GLY A 521 4.83 9.87 4.29
N TYR A 522 5.49 8.87 4.84
CA TYR A 522 6.72 8.32 4.29
C TYR A 522 6.48 7.64 2.94
N ARG A 523 7.35 7.99 2.01
CA ARG A 523 7.41 7.46 0.65
C ARG A 523 8.67 6.64 0.50
N LYS A 524 8.54 5.42 -0.04
CA LYS A 524 9.69 4.61 -0.43
C LYS A 524 10.41 5.27 -1.60
N ILE A 525 11.71 5.56 -1.44
CA ILE A 525 12.55 6.22 -2.45
C ILE A 525 13.56 5.26 -3.10
N THR A 526 13.60 3.99 -2.69
CA THR A 526 14.33 2.93 -3.39
C THR A 526 13.38 1.96 -4.09
N ASP A 527 13.58 1.78 -5.39
CA ASP A 527 12.75 0.87 -6.20
C ASP A 527 13.01 -0.60 -5.86
N SER A 528 14.27 -0.92 -5.59
CA SER A 528 14.74 -2.26 -5.19
C SER A 528 15.52 -2.18 -3.87
N PRO A 529 15.60 -3.28 -3.10
CA PRO A 529 16.48 -3.37 -1.94
C PRO A 529 17.92 -3.01 -2.29
N ILE A 530 18.53 -2.13 -1.51
CA ILE A 530 19.95 -1.77 -1.64
C ILE A 530 20.77 -2.52 -0.58
N THR A 531 22.02 -2.86 -0.91
CA THR A 531 22.94 -3.57 0.02
C THR A 531 23.91 -2.63 0.71
N ASP A 532 24.13 -1.44 0.13
CA ASP A 532 24.95 -0.40 0.72
C ASP A 532 24.33 0.11 2.01
N THR A 533 25.18 0.62 2.91
CA THR A 533 24.76 1.25 4.16
C THR A 533 24.69 2.77 4.05
N PHE A 534 24.47 3.26 2.82
CA PHE A 534 24.18 4.64 2.52
C PHE A 534 23.27 4.76 1.31
N PHE A 535 22.59 5.90 1.20
CA PHE A 535 21.79 6.28 0.04
C PHE A 535 21.95 7.77 -0.23
N ILE A 536 21.95 8.16 -1.51
CA ILE A 536 22.01 9.56 -1.94
C ILE A 536 20.64 9.97 -2.44
N ASP A 537 19.92 10.76 -1.65
CA ASP A 537 18.68 11.39 -2.07
C ASP A 537 18.99 12.68 -2.83
N ALA A 538 19.01 12.58 -4.15
CA ALA A 538 19.30 13.71 -5.03
C ALA A 538 18.11 14.66 -5.25
N ASP A 539 16.92 14.27 -4.78
CA ASP A 539 15.63 14.94 -4.95
C ASP A 539 15.63 16.22 -5.81
N GLU A 540 15.25 16.07 -7.08
CA GLU A 540 15.19 17.17 -8.04
C GLU A 540 14.18 18.27 -7.67
N THR A 541 13.28 18.00 -6.71
CA THR A 541 12.25 18.93 -6.25
C THR A 541 12.66 19.74 -5.03
N SER A 542 13.76 19.38 -4.37
CA SER A 542 14.24 20.00 -3.14
C SER A 542 14.56 21.49 -3.31
N LYS A 543 14.21 22.27 -2.27
CA LYS A 543 14.38 23.73 -2.22
C LYS A 543 15.04 24.15 -0.91
N ALA A 544 15.66 25.33 -0.91
CA ALA A 544 16.25 25.91 0.30
C ALA A 544 15.17 26.06 1.40
N GLY A 545 15.53 25.74 2.64
CA GLY A 545 14.61 25.81 3.78
C GLY A 545 13.72 24.60 4.00
N LYS A 546 13.81 23.55 3.16
CA LYS A 546 13.06 22.31 3.36
C LYS A 546 13.87 21.29 4.15
N GLN A 547 13.19 20.64 5.10
CA GLN A 547 13.69 19.52 5.89
C GLN A 547 12.97 18.25 5.52
N TYR A 548 13.71 17.15 5.48
CA TYR A 548 13.19 15.82 5.19
C TYR A 548 13.52 14.87 6.33
N TYR A 549 12.61 13.94 6.56
CA TYR A 549 12.72 12.89 7.57
C TYR A 549 12.96 11.57 6.86
N TYR A 550 13.98 10.85 7.30
CA TYR A 550 14.42 9.61 6.69
C TYR A 550 14.38 8.45 7.68
N ARG A 551 13.97 7.29 7.19
CA ARG A 551 14.07 6.02 7.91
C ARG A 551 14.40 4.89 6.95
N VAL A 552 15.01 3.84 7.48
CA VAL A 552 15.48 2.70 6.69
C VAL A 552 14.87 1.42 7.23
N LEU A 553 14.25 0.63 6.34
CA LEU A 553 13.69 -0.69 6.64
C LEU A 553 14.74 -1.76 6.34
N SER A 554 15.07 -2.58 7.33
CA SER A 554 15.93 -3.76 7.15
C SER A 554 15.13 -4.91 6.54
N LEU A 555 15.70 -5.59 5.53
CA LEU A 555 15.05 -6.67 4.81
C LEU A 555 15.85 -7.98 4.89
N ASN A 556 15.15 -9.09 5.10
CA ASN A 556 15.73 -10.41 4.99
C ASN A 556 15.92 -10.80 3.51
N ALA A 557 16.50 -11.97 3.27
CA ALA A 557 16.78 -12.46 1.93
C ALA A 557 15.53 -12.80 1.10
N LEU A 558 14.34 -12.85 1.72
CA LEU A 558 13.05 -12.95 1.03
C LEU A 558 12.44 -11.56 0.71
N GLY A 559 13.16 -10.47 1.01
CA GLY A 559 12.68 -9.11 0.81
C GLY A 559 11.65 -8.65 1.85
N GLN A 560 11.55 -9.35 2.98
CA GLN A 560 10.58 -9.04 4.05
C GLN A 560 11.25 -8.30 5.20
N GLY A 561 10.56 -7.35 5.81
CA GLY A 561 11.04 -6.62 6.98
C GLY A 561 9.93 -5.84 7.67
N THR A 562 10.09 -5.63 8.98
CA THR A 562 9.14 -4.89 9.83
C THR A 562 9.81 -3.84 10.70
N ASN A 563 11.14 -3.84 10.77
CA ASN A 563 11.90 -3.04 11.71
C ASN A 563 12.59 -1.88 10.98
N TYR A 564 12.16 -0.67 11.30
CA TYR A 564 12.73 0.58 10.80
C TYR A 564 13.80 1.12 11.75
N THR A 565 14.79 1.82 11.23
CA THR A 565 15.64 2.71 12.03
C THR A 565 14.79 3.75 12.77
N ASP A 566 15.39 4.42 13.75
CA ASP A 566 14.92 5.73 14.19
C ASP A 566 14.84 6.72 13.01
N THR A 567 14.23 7.89 13.25
CA THR A 567 14.11 8.93 12.22
C THR A 567 15.33 9.85 12.21
N ALA A 568 15.91 10.08 11.04
CA ALA A 568 16.97 11.08 10.83
C ALA A 568 16.45 12.30 10.07
N ILE A 569 16.89 13.50 10.47
CA ILE A 569 16.55 14.76 9.80
C ILE A 569 17.69 15.18 8.88
N GLY A 570 17.39 15.36 7.60
CA GLY A 570 18.34 15.82 6.58
C GLY A 570 17.82 17.02 5.80
N TYR A 571 18.75 17.81 5.27
CA TYR A 571 18.46 18.88 4.31
C TYR A 571 19.68 19.15 3.45
N GLY A 572 19.45 19.53 2.19
CA GLY A 572 20.53 19.78 1.24
C GLY A 572 21.29 21.06 1.54
N ALA A 573 22.63 20.99 1.43
CA ALA A 573 23.48 22.18 1.44
C ALA A 573 23.20 23.05 0.20
N LEU A 574 23.55 24.34 0.26
CA LEU A 574 23.31 25.28 -0.83
C LEU A 574 24.57 25.52 -1.65
N THR A 575 24.40 25.74 -2.95
CA THR A 575 25.43 26.36 -3.78
C THR A 575 25.76 27.77 -3.27
N TYR A 576 26.96 28.28 -3.55
CA TYR A 576 27.38 29.61 -3.10
C TYR A 576 26.43 30.73 -3.53
N GLU A 577 25.92 30.66 -4.77
CA GLU A 577 24.96 31.65 -5.27
C GLU A 577 23.61 31.54 -4.56
N GLN A 578 23.09 30.31 -4.37
CA GLN A 578 21.83 30.12 -3.67
C GLN A 578 21.93 30.52 -2.19
N TYR A 579 23.05 30.21 -1.53
CA TYR A 579 23.33 30.65 -0.16
C TYR A 579 23.27 32.19 -0.07
N MET A 580 23.91 32.90 -1.01
CA MET A 580 23.89 34.36 -1.02
C MET A 580 22.48 34.93 -1.22
N ARG A 581 21.68 34.34 -2.13
CA ARG A 581 20.27 34.72 -2.33
C ARG A 581 19.45 34.55 -1.05
N GLU A 582 19.62 33.43 -0.34
CA GLU A 582 18.90 33.15 0.90
C GLU A 582 19.35 34.04 2.06
N TYR A 583 20.65 34.24 2.23
CA TYR A 583 21.23 35.17 3.21
C TYR A 583 20.73 36.61 2.99
N ASN A 584 20.70 37.07 1.74
CA ASN A 584 20.26 38.42 1.40
C ASN A 584 18.80 38.70 1.75
N LYS A 585 17.94 37.68 1.88
CA LYS A 585 16.56 37.89 2.35
C LYS A 585 16.54 38.47 3.77
N THR A 586 17.38 37.95 4.67
CA THR A 586 17.51 38.42 6.06
C THR A 586 18.14 39.81 6.11
N VAL A 587 19.16 40.08 5.29
CA VAL A 587 19.79 41.41 5.20
C VAL A 587 18.83 42.46 4.63
N LYS A 588 18.12 42.15 3.54
CA LYS A 588 17.12 43.07 2.96
C LYS A 588 15.97 43.31 3.94
N ALA A 589 15.53 42.29 4.68
CA ALA A 589 14.48 42.44 5.70
C ALA A 589 14.93 43.32 6.88
N SER A 590 16.17 43.18 7.35
CA SER A 590 16.72 43.99 8.44
C SER A 590 16.88 45.45 8.05
N GLN A 591 17.46 45.72 6.87
CA GLN A 591 17.71 47.09 6.40
C GLN A 591 16.43 47.85 6.08
N LYS A 592 15.35 47.16 5.69
CA LYS A 592 14.01 47.77 5.54
C LYS A 592 13.45 48.35 6.84
N LYS A 593 13.92 47.87 8.00
CA LYS A 593 13.48 48.37 9.31
C LYS A 593 14.20 49.66 9.73
N LEU A 594 15.36 49.95 9.14
CA LEU A 594 16.13 51.18 9.42
C LEU A 594 15.41 52.40 8.85
N THR A 595 15.40 53.51 9.57
CA THR A 595 14.70 54.74 9.17
C THR A 595 15.63 55.81 8.64
N LEU A 596 16.87 55.87 9.14
CA LEU A 596 17.89 56.82 8.73
C LEU A 596 18.43 56.49 7.34
N MET A 597 18.67 55.21 7.04
CA MET A 597 19.18 54.75 5.75
C MET A 597 18.32 55.19 4.56
N HIS A 598 17.00 55.31 4.74
CA HIS A 598 16.04 55.63 3.68
C HIS A 598 15.67 57.11 3.60
N LYS A 599 16.38 58.00 4.31
CA LYS A 599 16.18 59.44 4.18
C LYS A 599 16.66 59.94 2.81
N SER A 600 15.99 60.96 2.29
CA SER A 600 16.23 61.48 0.93
C SER A 600 17.52 62.30 0.80
N SER A 601 17.93 62.99 1.86
CA SER A 601 19.18 63.78 1.91
C SER A 601 20.28 62.97 2.59
N ASP A 602 21.49 62.97 2.04
CA ASP A 602 22.62 62.22 2.60
C ASP A 602 23.03 62.72 4.00
N MET A 603 22.81 64.02 4.29
CA MET A 603 23.05 64.58 5.61
C MET A 603 22.04 64.09 6.65
N ASP A 604 20.82 63.73 6.22
CA ASP A 604 19.76 63.22 7.10
C ASP A 604 19.94 61.73 7.40
N LYS A 605 20.82 61.04 6.67
CA LYS A 605 21.20 59.64 6.93
C LYS A 605 22.21 59.52 8.06
N LEU A 606 22.88 60.61 8.47
CA LEU A 606 23.86 60.59 9.55
C LEU A 606 23.20 60.36 10.91
N GLY A 607 23.92 59.68 11.81
CA GLY A 607 23.44 59.35 13.15
C GLY A 607 23.52 57.86 13.43
N SER A 608 22.80 57.43 14.48
CA SER A 608 22.76 56.03 14.86
C SER A 608 21.35 55.59 15.22
N GLU A 609 20.99 54.38 14.83
CA GLU A 609 19.74 53.73 15.21
C GLU A 609 19.96 52.22 15.38
N SER A 610 19.07 51.56 16.12
CA SER A 610 19.07 50.10 16.25
C SER A 610 17.67 49.57 15.99
N VAL A 611 17.60 48.45 15.28
CA VAL A 611 16.36 47.73 14.97
C VAL A 611 16.48 46.28 15.41
N TYR A 612 15.36 45.64 15.69
CA TYR A 612 15.32 44.29 16.24
C TYR A 612 14.78 43.29 15.23
N GLY A 613 15.34 42.07 15.27
CA GLY A 613 14.81 40.94 14.52
C GLY A 613 13.44 40.53 15.07
N LEU A 614 12.60 39.93 14.23
CA LEU A 614 11.30 39.40 14.62
C LEU A 614 11.46 38.22 15.58
N LEU A 615 12.53 37.45 15.41
CA LEU A 615 12.80 36.25 16.21
C LEU A 615 13.89 36.47 17.26
N GLY A 616 14.71 37.52 17.10
CA GLY A 616 15.72 37.89 18.08
C GLY A 616 16.84 38.76 17.52
N GLY A 617 17.70 39.21 18.42
CA GLY A 617 18.89 40.00 18.11
C GLY A 617 18.61 41.41 17.59
N SER A 618 19.67 42.08 17.16
CA SER A 618 19.60 43.48 16.72
C SER A 618 20.54 43.79 15.55
N LEU A 619 20.16 44.80 14.76
CA LEU A 619 21.00 45.46 13.78
C LEU A 619 21.22 46.90 14.26
N SER A 620 22.46 47.26 14.49
CA SER A 620 22.87 48.63 14.83
C SER A 620 23.46 49.32 13.62
N TYR A 621 22.96 50.51 13.32
CA TYR A 621 23.40 51.38 12.23
C TYR A 621 24.09 52.61 12.83
N ASN A 622 25.25 52.99 12.30
CA ASN A 622 25.94 54.21 12.64
C ASN A 622 26.59 54.83 11.39
N ALA A 623 26.07 55.97 10.95
CA ALA A 623 26.63 56.73 9.84
C ALA A 623 27.26 58.04 10.34
N LYS A 624 28.52 58.25 9.97
CA LYS A 624 29.29 59.44 10.33
C LYS A 624 30.14 59.93 9.17
N VAL A 625 30.44 61.23 9.17
CA VAL A 625 31.42 61.81 8.27
C VAL A 625 32.80 61.27 8.62
N ALA A 626 33.56 60.86 7.61
CA ALA A 626 34.92 60.35 7.74
C ALA A 626 35.80 60.92 6.61
N GLY A 627 36.68 61.86 6.94
CA GLY A 627 37.49 62.57 5.94
C GLY A 627 36.63 63.34 4.94
N LEU A 628 36.92 63.17 3.64
CA LEU A 628 36.14 63.68 2.51
C LEU A 628 35.05 62.68 2.07
N GLY A 629 34.33 62.10 3.02
CA GLY A 629 33.41 60.99 2.75
C GLY A 629 32.58 60.60 3.97
N ALA A 630 31.96 59.44 3.91
CA ALA A 630 31.15 58.86 4.98
C ALA A 630 31.58 57.43 5.29
N ARG A 631 31.45 57.08 6.57
CA ARG A 631 31.59 55.72 7.07
C ARG A 631 30.26 55.29 7.68
N ILE A 632 29.70 54.21 7.16
CA ILE A 632 28.50 53.57 7.67
C ILE A 632 28.92 52.23 8.27
N THR A 633 28.74 52.10 9.58
CA THR A 633 28.96 50.85 10.30
C THR A 633 27.60 50.20 10.55
N MET A 634 27.46 48.94 10.14
CA MET A 634 26.26 48.14 10.37
C MET A 634 26.67 46.85 11.06
N HIS A 635 26.26 46.71 12.31
CA HIS A 635 26.60 45.57 13.15
C HIS A 635 25.36 44.75 13.48
N TYR A 636 25.40 43.48 13.12
CA TYR A 636 24.42 42.47 13.52
C TYR A 636 24.88 41.79 14.80
N GLU A 637 23.98 41.65 15.77
CA GLU A 637 24.19 40.88 17.00
C GLU A 637 23.05 39.87 17.13
N ASN A 638 23.32 38.61 16.77
CA ASN A 638 22.39 37.48 16.77
C ASN A 638 21.04 37.77 16.10
N TYR A 639 21.05 38.56 15.02
CA TYR A 639 19.84 39.02 14.35
C TYR A 639 19.14 37.89 13.59
N ALA A 640 17.83 37.71 13.80
CA ALA A 640 17.03 36.69 13.12
C ALA A 640 15.60 37.17 12.85
N ASP A 641 15.09 36.86 11.64
CA ASP A 641 13.74 37.23 11.19
C ASP A 641 12.88 36.04 10.72
N PHE A 642 13.50 34.93 10.31
CA PHE A 642 12.80 33.85 9.61
C PHE A 642 12.99 32.50 10.30
N TYR A 643 11.89 31.76 10.44
CA TYR A 643 11.93 30.34 10.78
C TYR A 643 12.12 29.50 9.52
N THR A 644 12.76 28.35 9.67
CA THR A 644 12.85 27.33 8.62
C THR A 644 11.45 26.88 8.23
N ASP A 645 11.14 26.93 6.94
CA ASP A 645 9.80 26.57 6.40
C ASP A 645 8.62 27.31 7.07
N ASN A 646 8.88 28.51 7.61
CA ASN A 646 7.91 29.29 8.41
C ASN A 646 7.37 28.56 9.64
N ASP A 647 8.11 27.59 10.18
CA ASP A 647 7.71 26.77 11.32
C ASP A 647 8.72 26.92 12.47
N ALA A 648 8.25 27.44 13.60
CA ALA A 648 9.07 27.63 14.79
C ALA A 648 9.70 26.33 15.31
N ALA A 649 9.03 25.18 15.11
CA ALA A 649 9.54 23.87 15.52
C ALA A 649 10.77 23.43 14.70
N LYS A 650 10.92 23.94 13.47
CA LYS A 650 12.03 23.63 12.57
C LYS A 650 13.25 24.53 12.77
N GLY A 651 13.15 25.49 13.70
CA GLY A 651 14.25 26.35 14.13
C GLY A 651 14.47 27.59 13.24
N ILE A 652 15.51 28.36 13.58
CA ILE A 652 15.82 29.63 12.90
C ILE A 652 16.53 29.36 11.57
N TYR A 653 16.11 30.08 10.53
CA TYR A 653 16.67 29.97 9.18
C TYR A 653 18.10 30.52 9.10
N PHE A 654 18.26 31.80 9.46
CA PHE A 654 19.54 32.48 9.61
C PHE A 654 19.57 33.34 10.88
N THR A 655 20.66 33.23 11.62
CA THR A 655 21.06 34.15 12.69
C THR A 655 22.36 34.82 12.29
N LEU A 656 22.38 36.15 12.25
CA LEU A 656 23.50 36.94 11.75
C LEU A 656 24.24 37.64 12.89
N THR A 657 25.57 37.51 12.91
CA THR A 657 26.45 38.25 13.84
C THR A 657 27.69 38.74 13.12
N GLY A 658 27.98 40.04 13.20
CA GLY A 658 29.14 40.67 12.55
C GLY A 658 28.77 41.90 11.73
N ASP A 659 29.68 42.32 10.84
CA ASP A 659 29.64 43.66 10.26
C ASP A 659 29.46 43.67 8.73
N THR A 660 28.67 44.63 8.23
CA THR A 660 28.49 44.92 6.80
C THR A 660 28.79 46.39 6.52
N ASN A 661 30.01 46.81 6.80
CA ASN A 661 30.36 48.22 6.81
C ASN A 661 30.59 48.78 5.41
N THR A 662 30.30 50.06 5.22
CA THR A 662 30.46 50.77 3.95
C THR A 662 31.28 52.04 4.14
N SER A 663 32.26 52.26 3.26
CA SER A 663 33.03 53.51 3.17
C SER A 663 32.80 54.12 1.79
N ALA A 664 32.47 55.41 1.72
CA ALA A 664 32.28 56.12 0.46
C ALA A 664 32.87 57.54 0.50
N SER A 665 33.42 58.01 -0.62
CA SER A 665 33.89 59.38 -0.82
C SER A 665 32.77 60.31 -1.34
N MET A 666 33.04 61.62 -1.40
CA MET A 666 32.09 62.63 -1.91
C MET A 666 31.60 62.39 -3.34
N ASP A 667 32.31 61.61 -4.15
CA ASP A 667 31.90 61.21 -5.50
C ASP A 667 31.04 59.91 -5.52
N ALA A 668 30.61 59.47 -4.33
CA ALA A 668 29.81 58.27 -4.12
C ALA A 668 30.47 56.97 -4.62
N SER A 669 31.80 56.96 -4.73
CA SER A 669 32.62 55.77 -4.93
C SER A 669 33.17 55.26 -3.60
N GLY A 670 33.46 53.96 -3.49
CA GLY A 670 33.90 53.40 -2.22
C GLY A 670 34.04 51.89 -2.19
N SER A 671 34.02 51.32 -0.99
CA SER A 671 34.10 49.87 -0.77
C SER A 671 33.32 49.45 0.48
N MET A 672 33.02 48.17 0.57
CA MET A 672 32.54 47.57 1.81
C MET A 672 33.65 46.77 2.51
N ASP A 673 33.45 46.48 3.79
CA ASP A 673 34.29 45.60 4.59
C ASP A 673 33.47 45.00 5.73
N GLY A 674 34.01 43.95 6.34
CA GLY A 674 33.37 43.22 7.42
C GLY A 674 33.04 41.78 7.03
N THR A 675 32.72 41.02 8.07
CA THR A 675 32.38 39.61 7.97
C THR A 675 31.14 39.37 8.82
N VAL A 676 30.15 38.70 8.24
CA VAL A 676 28.97 38.23 8.97
C VAL A 676 29.07 36.72 9.14
N VAL A 677 29.13 36.29 10.40
CA VAL A 677 29.00 34.89 10.79
C VAL A 677 27.51 34.54 10.81
N CYS A 678 27.16 33.49 10.10
CA CYS A 678 25.81 32.95 9.99
C CYS A 678 25.71 31.68 10.84
N SER A 679 24.63 31.55 11.60
CA SER A 679 24.19 30.30 12.24
C SER A 679 22.72 30.04 11.93
N GLY A 680 22.14 28.94 12.43
CA GLY A 680 20.78 28.51 12.09
C GLY A 680 20.77 27.27 11.19
N MET A 681 19.89 27.21 10.20
CA MET A 681 19.82 26.11 9.23
C MET A 681 21.05 26.09 8.32
N TYR A 682 21.46 27.25 7.81
CA TYR A 682 22.59 27.39 6.88
C TYR A 682 23.73 28.19 7.52
N PRO A 683 24.59 27.56 8.35
CA PRO A 683 25.72 28.25 8.95
C PRO A 683 26.84 28.53 7.92
N GLY A 684 27.67 29.53 8.22
CA GLY A 684 28.75 29.94 7.34
C GLY A 684 29.23 31.36 7.61
N LYS A 685 29.94 31.93 6.65
CA LYS A 685 30.42 33.32 6.68
C LYS A 685 30.19 34.01 5.35
N VAL A 686 29.87 35.29 5.42
CA VAL A 686 29.78 36.20 4.27
C VAL A 686 30.76 37.34 4.46
N TYR A 687 31.61 37.57 3.46
CA TYR A 687 32.67 38.58 3.46
C TYR A 687 32.34 39.69 2.48
N TYR A 688 32.52 40.94 2.93
CA TYR A 688 32.24 42.16 2.15
C TYR A 688 33.52 42.85 1.64
N ASP A 689 34.68 42.25 1.88
CA ASP A 689 36.04 42.79 1.67
C ASP A 689 36.41 43.08 0.19
N LYS A 690 35.61 42.63 -0.78
CA LYS A 690 35.84 42.85 -2.21
C LYS A 690 34.70 43.58 -2.93
N ILE A 691 33.73 44.11 -2.20
CA ILE A 691 32.63 44.88 -2.79
C ILE A 691 33.05 46.32 -3.02
N GLN A 692 32.75 46.82 -4.22
CA GLN A 692 32.94 48.21 -4.62
C GLN A 692 31.61 48.96 -4.60
N ILE A 693 31.64 50.18 -4.06
CA ILE A 693 30.52 51.11 -4.10
C ILE A 693 30.68 52.04 -5.31
N LYS A 694 29.61 52.19 -6.10
CA LYS A 694 29.53 53.17 -7.19
C LYS A 694 28.16 53.83 -7.17
N GLY A 695 28.12 55.16 -7.18
CA GLY A 695 26.86 55.91 -7.09
C GLY A 695 26.12 55.70 -5.78
N GLY A 696 26.83 55.39 -4.69
CA GLY A 696 26.26 55.23 -3.35
C GLY A 696 25.66 53.86 -3.04
N ALA A 697 25.75 52.89 -3.96
CA ALA A 697 25.33 51.50 -3.76
C ALA A 697 26.42 50.52 -4.23
N ALA A 698 26.26 49.23 -3.93
CA ALA A 698 27.11 48.19 -4.51
C ALA A 698 27.03 48.28 -6.06
N GLY A 699 28.20 48.37 -6.71
CA GLY A 699 28.30 48.60 -8.16
C GLY A 699 29.50 47.91 -8.81
N GLY A 700 30.08 46.92 -8.13
CA GLY A 700 31.22 46.14 -8.59
C GLY A 700 31.77 45.20 -7.51
N GLY A 701 32.60 44.24 -7.94
CA GLY A 701 33.30 43.33 -7.03
C GLY A 701 32.59 41.99 -6.79
N SER A 702 32.90 41.36 -5.67
CA SER A 702 32.33 40.07 -5.27
C SER A 702 32.15 39.96 -3.76
N TYR A 703 31.16 39.17 -3.36
CA TYR A 703 31.02 38.70 -1.99
C TYR A 703 31.84 37.42 -1.82
N GLY A 704 32.58 37.30 -0.71
CA GLY A 704 33.15 36.03 -0.31
C GLY A 704 32.08 35.20 0.42
N ILE A 705 31.77 34.00 -0.06
CA ILE A 705 30.77 33.11 0.54
C ILE A 705 31.48 31.84 1.01
N GLU A 706 31.36 31.53 2.30
CA GLU A 706 31.97 30.36 2.93
C GLU A 706 30.93 29.65 3.79
N PRO A 707 30.03 28.84 3.20
CA PRO A 707 29.14 27.98 3.95
C PRO A 707 29.96 27.02 4.84
N ASP A 708 29.43 26.63 5.98
CA ASP A 708 30.12 25.71 6.88
C ASP A 708 30.49 24.40 6.16
N GLY A 709 31.75 23.95 6.28
CA GLY A 709 32.25 22.78 5.55
C GLY A 709 32.63 23.02 4.07
N PHE A 710 32.55 24.24 3.57
CA PHE A 710 32.96 24.63 2.21
C PHE A 710 34.13 25.62 2.25
N ALA A 711 34.95 25.63 1.19
CA ALA A 711 35.97 26.65 1.03
C ALA A 711 35.32 27.98 0.58
N ARG A 712 35.90 29.12 0.96
CA ARG A 712 35.43 30.43 0.49
C ARG A 712 35.47 30.48 -1.04
N GLN A 713 34.36 30.89 -1.65
CA GLN A 713 34.27 31.21 -3.06
C GLN A 713 33.74 32.63 -3.27
N GLU A 714 34.21 33.28 -4.33
CA GLU A 714 33.76 34.62 -4.72
C GLU A 714 32.50 34.52 -5.57
N VAL A 715 31.44 35.19 -5.14
CA VAL A 715 30.15 35.29 -5.83
C VAL A 715 29.97 36.73 -6.32
N SER A 716 29.54 36.90 -7.57
CA SER A 716 29.32 38.22 -8.17
C SER A 716 28.39 39.08 -7.31
N TRP A 717 28.71 40.37 -7.19
CA TRP A 717 27.88 41.34 -6.46
C TRP A 717 26.44 41.44 -6.99
N LEU A 718 26.18 40.99 -8.23
CA LEU A 718 24.84 40.96 -8.82
C LEU A 718 23.93 39.88 -8.22
N ILE A 719 24.51 38.86 -7.58
CA ILE A 719 23.74 37.74 -7.03
C ILE A 719 23.08 38.16 -5.72
N GLY A 720 21.78 37.92 -5.63
CA GLY A 720 20.93 38.35 -4.53
C GLY A 720 20.45 39.79 -4.63
N GLU A 721 20.80 40.52 -5.71
CA GLU A 721 20.22 41.83 -6.07
C GLU A 721 18.98 41.71 -6.97
N GLU A 722 18.79 40.56 -7.62
CA GLU A 722 17.51 40.20 -8.25
C GLU A 722 16.35 40.10 -7.24
#